data_AF-A0AAW3C554-F1
#
_entry.id   AF-A0AAW3C554-F1
#
_cell.length_a   1.000
_cell.length_b   1.000
_cell.length_c   1.000
_cell.angle_alpha   90.00
_cell.angle_beta   90.00
_cell.angle_gamma   90.00
#
_symmetry.space_group_name_H-M   'P 1'
#
loop_
_entity.id
_entity.type
_entity.pdbx_description
1 polymer ?
#
loop_
_entity_poly.entity_id
_entity_poly.type
_entity_poly.pdbx_seq_one_letter_code
_entity_poly.pdbx_strand_id
1 'polypeptide(L)'
;MSQSLKKSSPGSCSPAECYASPMNMEEPDMAKLEQAEEESIAKMSSLSNADVQRLRNLTLENIREMDSYLQDAVDAFFANRITDCEATLRKRMNEDPLAVCGAGLIAFVRCCLSMEQTQADIALKLLTKSSALATQVLPSEMSMISSGFSKVFQRKKDPKSNWLSPAEFRAKMTQAESQALRCFALVLQQSVSSLLKAGLALNRASSSYKSLYAELEQRYKDKYRNNEAAMAPHDKHAASKEGDDKVKSPVGSLGGLTEKDVSLEEPAALETLGLDRNSVHSVEFGIGAISLALSILPANVRALLRFIGADSNRQEGLKFVRRCFKSDTLLSPFASALLLALYGMLPASSAFLVDSYLPVVQEVRMEAMQKENVRESILHLWLDGRIERLTRCVEVSIVKLNHCLDVASHPQLLTAMPQLRDFVLYDQWFNYAIMNQWKRASRCLELLSKTSKWANAVYQYVQACCLEMLEIEWAEGIQNPGGEEDFLLEDLHRIVGTSKMKELKLTFCNVSTREAIAETITRLYWEAAQRKPVTLGGKPNHNDQFVLKRMEEILGHHGITASTILGKKKLGEPLEPVPKGFVLRNIIPLPVYEMCLIAGIAHQYPAVRKDKIVTLINAYLLREPVQRPTPLADYVDSLRERCKSEAASTSLATPTNTASKASPVPSGPTSSAASPTSGKSSTSLPANYRVLCLCVYKSMLLANSESKEDRKAALEVIKAIQDTPQYKDRQWSLSYAQAFTLYDKAYIVYRDESHEEAESIMNELHKQYDSAHYFMHAKMDLRAHLASYHLQEERQARAPKHTNK
;
A
#
# COMPACT_ATOMS: atom_id res chain seq x y z
N MET A 1 -39.22 44.83 42.37
CA MET A 1 -38.33 45.65 41.53
C MET A 1 -36.89 45.30 41.93
N SER A 2 -35.95 44.79 41.13
CA SER A 2 -35.88 44.32 39.72
C SER A 2 -34.57 43.49 39.57
N GLN A 3 -34.31 42.63 38.58
CA GLN A 3 -35.03 42.23 37.37
C GLN A 3 -34.58 40.82 36.89
N SER A 4 -35.48 40.05 36.27
CA SER A 4 -35.27 39.03 35.21
C SER A 4 -34.40 37.77 35.44
N LEU A 5 -34.96 36.60 35.06
CA LEU A 5 -34.26 35.32 34.93
C LEU A 5 -33.64 35.14 33.54
N LYS A 6 -32.50 34.42 33.46
CA LYS A 6 -32.14 33.62 32.26
C LYS A 6 -31.70 32.22 32.67
N LYS A 7 -32.35 31.20 32.10
CA LYS A 7 -31.92 29.80 32.18
C LYS A 7 -30.76 29.59 31.19
N SER A 8 -29.69 28.92 31.61
CA SER A 8 -28.66 28.41 30.71
C SER A 8 -29.04 27.01 30.21
N SER A 9 -28.93 26.80 28.90
CA SER A 9 -28.98 25.48 28.26
C SER A 9 -27.57 24.86 28.21
N PRO A 10 -27.43 23.53 28.34
CA PRO A 10 -26.14 22.88 28.17
C PRO A 10 -25.75 22.87 26.68
N GLY A 11 -24.58 23.42 26.37
CA GLY A 11 -24.05 23.47 25.01
C GLY A 11 -23.61 22.10 24.50
N SER A 12 -23.92 21.80 23.24
CA SER A 12 -23.44 20.62 22.53
C SER A 12 -21.96 20.77 22.18
N CYS A 13 -21.06 20.14 22.94
CA CYS A 13 -19.67 19.98 22.53
C CYS A 13 -19.59 19.03 21.32
N SER A 14 -18.90 19.44 20.25
CA SER A 14 -18.84 18.70 18.99
C SER A 14 -17.49 17.98 18.82
N PRO A 15 -17.40 16.86 18.07
CA PRO A 15 -16.14 16.11 17.91
C PRO A 15 -15.03 16.83 17.12
N ALA A 16 -15.19 18.11 16.76
CA ALA A 16 -14.36 18.83 15.79
C ALA A 16 -13.25 19.71 16.41
N GLU A 17 -13.15 19.80 17.75
CA GLU A 17 -12.21 20.69 18.44
C GLU A 17 -10.82 20.06 18.73
N CYS A 18 -10.62 18.76 18.48
CA CYS A 18 -9.34 18.08 18.75
C CYS A 18 -8.23 18.30 17.69
N TYR A 19 -8.42 19.19 16.71
CA TYR A 19 -7.50 19.38 15.56
C TYR A 19 -7.01 20.83 15.44
N ALA A 20 -6.43 21.41 16.50
CA ALA A 20 -5.74 22.71 16.43
C ALA A 20 -4.75 23.02 17.59
N SER A 21 -4.39 22.06 18.45
CA SER A 21 -3.39 22.31 19.51
C SER A 21 -1.99 21.87 19.04
N PRO A 22 -0.96 22.73 19.16
CA PRO A 22 0.41 22.24 19.28
C PRO A 22 0.44 21.24 20.43
N MET A 23 1.17 20.13 20.27
CA MET A 23 1.25 19.15 21.34
C MET A 23 2.02 19.77 22.52
N ASN A 24 1.30 20.20 23.56
CA ASN A 24 1.86 20.40 24.89
C ASN A 24 2.25 19.02 25.43
N MET A 25 3.38 18.51 24.94
CA MET A 25 4.03 17.33 25.46
C MET A 25 4.70 17.72 26.78
N GLU A 26 4.21 17.17 27.89
CA GLU A 26 5.17 16.80 28.93
C GLU A 26 6.14 15.80 28.28
N GLU A 27 7.45 16.03 28.38
CA GLU A 27 8.42 15.10 27.79
C GLU A 27 8.23 13.71 28.42
N PRO A 28 7.94 12.68 27.61
CA PRO A 28 7.75 11.34 28.14
C PRO A 28 9.09 10.83 28.68
N ASP A 29 9.09 10.44 29.95
CA ASP A 29 10.27 9.92 30.63
C ASP A 29 10.71 8.59 29.99
N MET A 30 11.65 8.70 29.04
CA MET A 30 12.16 7.58 28.27
C MET A 30 12.84 6.52 29.16
N ALA A 31 13.50 6.95 30.25
CA ALA A 31 14.15 6.03 31.18
C ALA A 31 13.14 5.16 31.94
N LYS A 32 12.00 5.73 32.35
CA LYS A 32 10.89 4.94 32.94
C LYS A 32 10.27 3.97 31.93
N LEU A 33 10.16 4.35 30.66
CA LEU A 33 9.66 3.47 29.59
C LEU A 33 10.63 2.30 29.33
N GLU A 34 11.94 2.57 29.30
CA GLU A 34 12.97 1.54 29.15
C GLU A 34 12.96 0.56 30.33
N GLN A 35 12.94 1.04 31.57
CA GLN A 35 12.85 0.21 32.78
C GLN A 35 11.59 -0.67 32.79
N ALA A 36 10.44 -0.13 32.40
CA ALA A 36 9.20 -0.90 32.33
C ALA A 36 9.23 -2.00 31.26
N GLU A 37 9.93 -1.79 30.13
CA GLU A 37 10.15 -2.84 29.15
C GLU A 37 11.12 -3.92 29.65
N GLU A 38 12.20 -3.55 30.33
CA GLU A 38 13.16 -4.50 30.92
C GLU A 38 12.52 -5.37 32.00
N GLU A 39 11.71 -4.79 32.89
CA GLU A 39 10.89 -5.54 33.84
C GLU A 39 9.91 -6.50 33.15
N SER A 40 9.30 -6.08 32.02
CA SER A 40 8.38 -6.92 31.26
C SER A 40 9.09 -8.09 30.58
N ILE A 41 10.34 -7.90 30.16
CA ILE A 41 11.19 -8.94 29.57
C ILE A 41 11.58 -9.97 30.66
N ALA A 42 11.97 -9.51 31.85
CA ALA A 42 12.38 -10.37 32.96
C ALA A 42 11.25 -11.25 33.53
N LYS A 43 9.98 -10.84 33.39
CA LYS A 43 8.79 -11.56 33.91
C LYS A 43 8.29 -12.69 32.99
N MET A 44 8.86 -12.87 31.80
CA MET A 44 8.45 -13.92 30.84
C MET A 44 9.31 -15.18 30.96
N SER A 45 8.67 -16.36 30.89
CA SER A 45 9.23 -17.69 31.16
C SER A 45 10.71 -17.85 30.79
N SER A 46 11.56 -18.10 31.80
CA SER A 46 13.00 -18.37 31.64
C SER A 46 13.26 -19.78 31.07
N LEU A 47 14.33 -19.92 30.30
CA LEU A 47 14.93 -21.22 29.97
C LEU A 47 15.46 -21.88 31.25
N SER A 48 15.59 -23.21 31.28
CA SER A 48 16.33 -23.83 32.38
C SER A 48 17.84 -23.55 32.24
N ASN A 49 18.59 -23.61 33.34
CA ASN A 49 20.05 -23.47 33.29
C ASN A 49 20.70 -24.51 32.35
N ALA A 50 20.10 -25.70 32.23
CA ALA A 50 20.55 -26.73 31.30
C ALA A 50 20.32 -26.32 29.83
N ASP A 51 19.15 -25.74 29.51
CA ASP A 51 18.84 -25.27 28.16
C ASP A 51 19.72 -24.09 27.75
N VAL A 52 19.96 -23.13 28.66
CA VAL A 52 20.88 -22.01 28.42
C VAL A 52 22.28 -22.52 28.12
N GLN A 53 22.78 -23.46 28.92
CA GLN A 53 24.10 -24.04 28.70
C GLN A 53 24.16 -24.88 27.41
N ARG A 54 23.10 -25.61 27.08
CA ARG A 54 22.99 -26.33 25.80
C ARG A 54 23.05 -25.37 24.61
N LEU A 55 22.25 -24.30 24.64
CA LEU A 55 22.20 -23.29 23.58
C LEU A 55 23.55 -22.60 23.40
N ARG A 56 24.24 -22.21 24.48
CA ARG A 56 25.58 -21.58 24.42
C ARG A 56 26.66 -22.44 23.75
N ASN A 57 26.53 -23.76 23.82
CA ASN A 57 27.51 -24.72 23.30
C ASN A 57 27.11 -25.33 21.95
N LEU A 58 26.12 -24.77 21.23
CA LEU A 58 25.77 -25.26 19.90
C LEU A 58 26.94 -25.08 18.92
N THR A 59 27.32 -26.18 18.27
CA THR A 59 28.24 -26.16 17.12
C THR A 59 27.51 -25.70 15.85
N LEU A 60 28.25 -25.36 14.80
CA LEU A 60 27.66 -25.05 13.48
C LEU A 60 26.79 -26.20 12.96
N GLU A 61 27.17 -27.45 13.22
CA GLU A 61 26.38 -28.62 12.80
C GLU A 61 25.06 -28.71 13.57
N ASN A 62 25.08 -28.48 14.89
CA ASN A 62 23.84 -28.46 15.66
C ASN A 62 22.91 -27.29 15.27
N ILE A 63 23.48 -26.16 14.84
CA ILE A 63 22.69 -25.04 14.29
C ILE A 63 22.02 -25.46 12.96
N ARG A 64 22.75 -26.12 12.05
CA ARG A 64 22.17 -26.68 10.80
C ARG A 64 21.06 -27.69 11.08
N GLU A 65 21.28 -28.61 12.01
CA GLU A 65 20.28 -29.59 12.45
C GLU A 65 19.01 -28.89 12.98
N MET A 66 19.15 -27.85 13.79
CA MET A 66 18.03 -27.05 14.28
C MET A 66 17.31 -26.27 13.17
N ASP A 67 18.07 -25.70 12.23
CA ASP A 67 17.54 -24.91 11.12
C ASP A 67 16.79 -25.74 10.07
N SER A 68 17.11 -27.03 9.90
CA SER A 68 16.37 -27.93 8.99
C SER A 68 14.86 -27.92 9.27
N TYR A 69 14.48 -27.93 10.55
CA TYR A 69 13.09 -27.88 11.01
C TYR A 69 12.46 -26.47 10.89
N LEU A 70 13.29 -25.41 10.89
CA LEU A 70 12.80 -24.06 10.57
C LEU A 70 12.57 -23.91 9.06
N GLN A 71 13.38 -24.58 8.24
CA GLN A 71 13.20 -24.65 6.78
C GLN A 71 11.87 -25.34 6.45
N ASP A 72 11.54 -26.48 7.08
CA ASP A 72 10.22 -27.13 6.97
C ASP A 72 9.05 -26.16 7.28
N ALA A 73 9.21 -25.30 8.30
CA ALA A 73 8.20 -24.32 8.66
C ALA A 73 8.08 -23.17 7.64
N VAL A 74 9.21 -22.70 7.10
CA VAL A 74 9.25 -21.68 6.03
C VAL A 74 8.61 -22.24 4.76
N ASP A 75 8.99 -23.43 4.32
CA ASP A 75 8.44 -24.06 3.12
C ASP A 75 6.96 -24.39 3.28
N ALA A 76 6.50 -24.78 4.47
CA ALA A 76 5.07 -24.90 4.76
C ALA A 76 4.32 -23.55 4.64
N PHE A 77 4.92 -22.44 5.09
CA PHE A 77 4.33 -21.11 4.94
C PHE A 77 4.22 -20.69 3.48
N PHE A 78 5.31 -20.79 2.71
CA PHE A 78 5.32 -20.41 1.30
C PHE A 78 4.52 -21.37 0.41
N ALA A 79 4.34 -22.62 0.80
CA ALA A 79 3.38 -23.55 0.20
C ALA A 79 1.93 -23.41 0.72
N ASN A 80 1.59 -22.29 1.38
CA ASN A 80 0.24 -21.93 1.82
C ASN A 80 -0.37 -22.84 2.91
N ARG A 81 0.44 -23.69 3.55
CA ARG A 81 0.09 -24.58 4.65
C ARG A 81 0.36 -23.92 6.00
N ILE A 82 -0.35 -22.83 6.27
CA ILE A 82 -0.14 -21.97 7.44
C ILE A 82 -0.28 -22.74 8.77
N THR A 83 -1.24 -23.67 8.86
CA THR A 83 -1.43 -24.48 10.08
C THR A 83 -0.24 -25.40 10.31
N ASP A 84 0.31 -26.00 9.25
CA ASP A 84 1.46 -26.89 9.33
C ASP A 84 2.74 -26.13 9.67
N CYS A 85 2.95 -24.93 9.12
CA CYS A 85 4.02 -24.01 9.52
C CYS A 85 4.03 -23.77 11.04
N GLU A 86 2.89 -23.39 11.62
CA GLU A 86 2.80 -23.15 13.06
C GLU A 86 2.90 -24.44 13.89
N ALA A 87 2.29 -25.54 13.42
CA ALA A 87 2.35 -26.83 14.09
C ALA A 87 3.77 -27.41 14.09
N THR A 88 4.56 -27.10 13.06
CA THR A 88 6.02 -27.27 13.07
C THR A 88 6.60 -26.38 14.15
N LEU A 89 6.64 -25.04 13.99
CA LEU A 89 7.27 -24.08 14.92
C LEU A 89 7.01 -24.35 16.42
N ARG A 90 5.77 -24.68 16.79
CA ARG A 90 5.35 -24.98 18.17
C ARG A 90 6.18 -26.08 18.85
N LYS A 91 6.70 -27.08 18.10
CA LYS A 91 7.45 -28.22 18.67
C LYS A 91 8.73 -27.81 19.39
N ARG A 92 9.35 -26.67 19.02
CA ARG A 92 10.62 -26.16 19.60
C ARG A 92 10.52 -24.77 20.25
N MET A 93 9.33 -24.16 20.35
CA MET A 93 9.12 -22.83 20.96
C MET A 93 9.47 -22.71 22.46
N ASN A 94 9.80 -23.80 23.14
CA ASN A 94 10.29 -23.81 24.52
C ASN A 94 11.83 -23.93 24.61
N GLU A 95 12.48 -24.20 23.49
CA GLU A 95 13.86 -24.69 23.42
C GLU A 95 14.75 -23.90 22.45
N ASP A 96 14.15 -23.26 21.45
CA ASP A 96 14.83 -22.45 20.44
C ASP A 96 14.22 -21.03 20.40
N PRO A 97 14.99 -19.97 20.71
CA PRO A 97 14.55 -18.59 20.54
C PRO A 97 14.11 -18.27 19.11
N LEU A 98 14.77 -18.83 18.08
CA LEU A 98 14.45 -18.50 16.68
C LEU A 98 13.10 -19.10 16.25
N ALA A 99 12.73 -20.28 16.74
CA ALA A 99 11.38 -20.82 16.57
C ALA A 99 10.28 -19.91 17.19
N VAL A 100 10.57 -19.26 18.32
CA VAL A 100 9.66 -18.26 18.92
C VAL A 100 9.61 -16.98 18.07
N CYS A 101 10.76 -16.54 17.54
CA CYS A 101 10.83 -15.42 16.60
C CYS A 101 10.01 -15.69 15.34
N GLY A 102 10.12 -16.89 14.75
CA GLY A 102 9.34 -17.33 13.59
C GLY A 102 7.83 -17.33 13.88
N ALA A 103 7.40 -17.84 15.03
CA ALA A 103 6.00 -17.74 15.44
C ALA A 103 5.55 -16.27 15.61
N GLY A 104 6.43 -15.40 16.12
CA GLY A 104 6.23 -13.96 16.18
C GLY A 104 6.12 -13.30 14.80
N LEU A 105 6.90 -13.75 13.82
CA LEU A 105 6.83 -13.31 12.41
C LEU A 105 5.49 -13.70 11.78
N ILE A 106 5.01 -14.94 11.95
CA ILE A 106 3.69 -15.34 11.42
C ILE A 106 2.56 -14.54 12.08
N ALA A 107 2.64 -14.27 13.39
CA ALA A 107 1.70 -13.40 14.09
C ALA A 107 1.78 -11.94 13.63
N PHE A 108 2.99 -11.42 13.35
CA PHE A 108 3.20 -10.08 12.78
C PHE A 108 2.61 -9.98 11.36
N VAL A 109 2.84 -10.98 10.49
CA VAL A 109 2.19 -11.04 9.17
C VAL A 109 0.67 -11.03 9.32
N ARG A 110 0.09 -11.83 10.23
CA ARG A 110 -1.35 -11.72 10.52
C ARG A 110 -1.76 -10.34 11.03
N CYS A 111 -0.96 -9.68 11.85
CA CYS A 111 -1.19 -8.30 12.28
C CYS A 111 -1.19 -7.34 11.09
N CYS A 112 -0.26 -7.42 10.15
CA CYS A 112 -0.24 -6.58 8.94
C CYS A 112 -1.47 -6.81 8.04
N LEU A 113 -1.91 -8.06 7.89
CA LEU A 113 -3.00 -8.43 6.98
C LEU A 113 -4.39 -8.21 7.58
N SER A 114 -4.54 -8.43 8.89
CA SER A 114 -5.81 -8.29 9.61
C SER A 114 -5.96 -6.95 10.33
N MET A 115 -4.86 -6.26 10.64
CA MET A 115 -4.79 -5.00 11.40
C MET A 115 -5.60 -5.03 12.71
N GLU A 116 -5.78 -6.23 13.28
CA GLU A 116 -6.48 -6.47 14.54
C GLU A 116 -5.53 -6.33 15.74
N GLN A 117 -5.94 -5.55 16.75
CA GLN A 117 -5.16 -5.35 17.98
C GLN A 117 -4.78 -6.67 18.66
N THR A 118 -5.67 -7.67 18.65
CA THR A 118 -5.42 -9.00 19.21
C THR A 118 -4.25 -9.73 18.52
N GLN A 119 -4.08 -9.56 17.20
CA GLN A 119 -2.94 -10.11 16.47
C GLN A 119 -1.66 -9.32 16.76
N ALA A 120 -1.75 -7.99 16.91
CA ALA A 120 -0.64 -7.16 17.36
C ALA A 120 -0.13 -7.59 18.75
N ASP A 121 -1.04 -7.82 19.70
CA ASP A 121 -0.71 -8.23 21.06
C ASP A 121 -0.04 -9.62 21.09
N ILE A 122 -0.52 -10.57 20.27
CA ILE A 122 0.11 -11.89 20.11
C ILE A 122 1.52 -11.76 19.53
N ALA A 123 1.67 -10.98 18.45
CA ALA A 123 2.98 -10.75 17.83
C ALA A 123 3.96 -10.13 18.82
N LEU A 124 3.58 -9.03 19.48
CA LEU A 124 4.42 -8.36 20.47
C LEU A 124 4.80 -9.28 21.62
N LYS A 125 3.86 -10.08 22.16
CA LYS A 125 4.14 -11.07 23.21
C LYS A 125 5.16 -12.12 22.77
N LEU A 126 4.99 -12.71 21.58
CA LEU A 126 5.92 -13.71 21.07
C LEU A 126 7.31 -13.12 20.84
N LEU A 127 7.39 -11.92 20.29
CA LEU A 127 8.66 -11.24 20.04
C LEU A 127 9.34 -10.75 21.34
N THR A 128 8.58 -10.36 22.38
CA THR A 128 9.15 -10.16 23.73
C THR A 128 9.75 -11.47 24.25
N LYS A 129 9.02 -12.60 24.15
CA LYS A 129 9.51 -13.92 24.59
C LYS A 129 10.80 -14.28 23.87
N SER A 130 10.80 -14.21 22.54
CA SER A 130 11.96 -14.49 21.69
C SER A 130 13.19 -13.68 22.12
N SER A 131 13.04 -12.36 22.25
CA SER A 131 14.10 -11.47 22.72
C SER A 131 14.59 -11.82 24.13
N ALA A 132 13.70 -12.20 25.05
CA ALA A 132 14.04 -12.58 26.42
C ALA A 132 14.83 -13.89 26.49
N LEU A 133 14.46 -14.89 25.68
CA LEU A 133 15.18 -16.16 25.60
C LEU A 133 16.56 -15.99 24.95
N ALA A 134 16.63 -15.20 23.88
CA ALA A 134 17.89 -14.88 23.20
C ALA A 134 18.89 -14.19 24.15
N THR A 135 18.45 -13.21 24.96
CA THR A 135 19.32 -12.52 25.93
C THR A 135 19.95 -13.50 26.94
N GLN A 136 19.23 -14.55 27.38
CA GLN A 136 19.77 -15.53 28.35
C GLN A 136 20.95 -16.33 27.79
N VAL A 137 21.04 -16.51 26.46
CA VAL A 137 22.16 -17.21 25.81
C VAL A 137 23.42 -16.33 25.76
N LEU A 138 23.26 -15.00 25.70
CA LEU A 138 24.40 -14.06 25.62
C LEU A 138 25.27 -14.08 26.90
N PRO A 139 26.56 -13.72 26.82
CA PRO A 139 27.43 -13.61 27.98
C PRO A 139 27.03 -12.43 28.87
N SER A 140 27.28 -12.53 30.18
CA SER A 140 26.78 -11.56 31.18
C SER A 140 27.26 -10.12 30.97
N GLU A 141 28.47 -9.92 30.43
CA GLU A 141 28.99 -8.58 30.08
C GLU A 141 28.26 -7.94 28.88
N MET A 142 27.64 -8.74 28.00
CA MET A 142 26.78 -8.27 26.89
C MET A 142 25.29 -8.24 27.27
N SER A 143 24.89 -8.92 28.35
CA SER A 143 23.50 -8.95 28.83
C SER A 143 23.06 -7.65 29.51
N MET A 144 23.98 -6.75 29.88
CA MET A 144 23.67 -5.40 30.31
C MET A 144 23.87 -4.41 29.16
N ILE A 145 22.78 -3.77 28.72
CA ILE A 145 22.81 -2.67 27.77
C ILE A 145 23.29 -1.41 28.50
N SER A 146 24.58 -1.34 28.84
CA SER A 146 25.17 -0.14 29.44
C SER A 146 25.53 0.87 28.35
N SER A 147 24.62 1.78 28.07
CA SER A 147 24.90 2.97 27.24
C SER A 147 25.99 3.84 27.89
N GLY A 148 27.06 4.11 27.15
CA GLY A 148 27.95 5.26 27.39
C GLY A 148 29.29 5.02 28.11
N PHE A 149 29.40 4.15 29.12
CA PHE A 149 30.58 4.16 30.01
C PHE A 149 31.71 3.15 29.73
N SER A 150 31.49 2.11 28.92
CA SER A 150 32.49 1.04 28.69
C SER A 150 33.71 1.46 27.85
N LYS A 151 33.64 2.58 27.12
CA LYS A 151 34.75 3.07 26.25
C LYS A 151 35.99 3.57 27.00
N VAL A 152 35.92 3.77 28.32
CA VAL A 152 37.04 4.32 29.12
C VAL A 152 37.97 3.22 29.66
N PHE A 153 37.57 1.94 29.62
CA PHE A 153 38.29 0.84 30.29
C PHE A 153 38.58 -0.39 29.40
N GLN A 154 39.04 -0.19 28.16
CA GLN A 154 39.60 -1.27 27.34
C GLN A 154 41.02 -0.95 26.84
N ARG A 155 42.02 -1.28 27.66
CA ARG A 155 43.42 -1.41 27.22
C ARG A 155 43.60 -2.71 26.45
N LYS A 156 44.08 -2.63 25.21
CA LYS A 156 44.72 -3.69 24.39
C LYS A 156 44.47 -5.15 24.85
N LYS A 157 43.31 -5.70 24.51
CA LYS A 157 43.12 -7.16 24.32
C LYS A 157 43.12 -7.46 22.82
N ASP A 158 43.47 -8.68 22.44
CA ASP A 158 43.39 -9.12 21.05
C ASP A 158 41.94 -9.10 20.54
N PRO A 159 41.65 -8.56 19.35
CA PRO A 159 40.28 -8.47 18.85
C PRO A 159 39.60 -9.84 18.68
N LYS A 160 40.39 -10.90 18.43
CA LYS A 160 39.88 -12.27 18.32
C LYS A 160 39.36 -12.85 19.63
N SER A 161 39.78 -12.33 20.79
CA SER A 161 39.32 -12.83 22.10
C SER A 161 37.92 -12.37 22.48
N ASN A 162 37.31 -11.48 21.67
CA ASN A 162 35.98 -10.90 21.90
C ASN A 162 34.97 -11.29 20.81
N TRP A 163 35.30 -12.20 19.89
CA TRP A 163 34.35 -12.70 18.90
C TRP A 163 33.30 -13.59 19.55
N LEU A 164 32.04 -13.43 19.14
CA LEU A 164 30.93 -14.24 19.61
C LEU A 164 31.08 -15.69 19.15
N SER A 165 30.67 -16.66 19.95
CA SER A 165 30.47 -18.02 19.45
C SER A 165 29.37 -18.04 18.36
N PRO A 166 29.29 -19.08 17.50
CA PRO A 166 28.18 -19.19 16.53
C PRO A 166 26.81 -19.08 17.20
N ALA A 167 26.67 -19.70 18.38
CA ALA A 167 25.46 -19.65 19.19
C ALA A 167 25.16 -18.25 19.74
N GLU A 168 26.16 -17.53 20.22
CA GLU A 168 26.01 -16.17 20.74
C GLU A 168 25.70 -15.16 19.62
N PHE A 169 26.33 -15.32 18.45
CA PHE A 169 26.02 -14.53 17.25
C PHE A 169 24.57 -14.76 16.80
N ARG A 170 24.14 -16.03 16.71
CA ARG A 170 22.76 -16.42 16.41
C ARG A 170 21.76 -15.87 17.42
N ALA A 171 22.09 -15.93 18.71
CA ALA A 171 21.23 -15.38 19.78
C ALA A 171 21.09 -13.85 19.64
N LYS A 172 22.18 -13.12 19.44
CA LYS A 172 22.16 -11.66 19.25
C LYS A 172 21.45 -11.25 17.96
N MET A 173 21.58 -12.04 16.89
CA MET A 173 20.80 -11.90 15.65
C MET A 173 19.30 -12.09 15.93
N THR A 174 18.92 -13.16 16.63
CA THR A 174 17.52 -13.44 16.99
C THR A 174 16.91 -12.33 17.86
N GLN A 175 17.70 -11.74 18.76
CA GLN A 175 17.32 -10.57 19.53
C GLN A 175 17.06 -9.35 18.62
N ALA A 176 17.94 -9.09 17.64
CA ALA A 176 17.79 -8.00 16.68
C ALA A 176 16.53 -8.15 15.80
N GLU A 177 16.29 -9.34 15.24
CA GLU A 177 15.07 -9.69 14.48
C GLU A 177 13.81 -9.46 15.32
N SER A 178 13.85 -9.92 16.58
CA SER A 178 12.72 -9.76 17.51
C SER A 178 12.39 -8.29 17.76
N GLN A 179 13.40 -7.42 17.89
CA GLN A 179 13.20 -5.98 18.08
C GLN A 179 12.80 -5.27 16.77
N ALA A 180 13.29 -5.70 15.61
CA ALA A 180 12.88 -5.17 14.31
C ALA A 180 11.38 -5.42 14.05
N LEU A 181 10.92 -6.66 14.22
CA LEU A 181 9.51 -7.02 14.08
C LEU A 181 8.62 -6.32 15.13
N ARG A 182 9.11 -6.12 16.37
CA ARG A 182 8.42 -5.32 17.39
C ARG A 182 8.24 -3.87 16.95
N CYS A 183 9.29 -3.24 16.41
CA CYS A 183 9.22 -1.87 15.89
C CYS A 183 8.07 -1.75 14.87
N PHE A 184 8.05 -2.61 13.84
CA PHE A 184 7.00 -2.57 12.82
C PHE A 184 5.61 -2.82 13.41
N ALA A 185 5.44 -3.82 14.30
CA ALA A 185 4.16 -4.07 14.97
C ALA A 185 3.66 -2.87 15.80
N LEU A 186 4.56 -2.16 16.48
CA LEU A 186 4.24 -0.96 17.28
C LEU A 186 3.91 0.27 16.42
N VAL A 187 4.51 0.41 15.24
CA VAL A 187 4.14 1.46 14.26
C VAL A 187 2.72 1.27 13.74
N LEU A 188 2.26 0.03 13.53
CA LEU A 188 0.90 -0.26 13.08
C LEU A 188 -0.17 0.14 14.12
N GLN A 189 0.19 0.23 15.41
CA GLN A 189 -0.71 0.67 16.48
C GLN A 189 -0.96 2.20 16.50
N GLN A 190 -0.20 3.01 15.75
CA GLN A 190 -0.45 4.43 15.47
C GLN A 190 -0.70 5.36 16.70
N SER A 191 -0.30 4.96 17.91
CA SER A 191 -0.42 5.75 19.14
C SER A 191 0.91 6.40 19.53
N VAL A 192 0.90 7.52 20.25
CA VAL A 192 2.14 8.19 20.70
C VAL A 192 3.01 7.24 21.53
N SER A 193 2.41 6.50 22.49
CA SER A 193 3.14 5.54 23.33
C SER A 193 3.72 4.38 22.51
N SER A 194 2.99 3.85 21.53
CA SER A 194 3.51 2.77 20.67
C SER A 194 4.60 3.27 19.73
N LEU A 195 4.51 4.51 19.21
CA LEU A 195 5.56 5.10 18.38
C LEU A 195 6.86 5.35 19.16
N LEU A 196 6.80 5.77 20.43
CA LEU A 196 7.98 5.90 21.29
C LEU A 196 8.66 4.54 21.52
N LYS A 197 7.87 3.51 21.85
CA LYS A 197 8.37 2.12 21.99
C LYS A 197 8.91 1.58 20.67
N ALA A 198 8.32 1.95 19.53
CA ALA A 198 8.83 1.58 18.21
C ALA A 198 10.21 2.20 17.96
N GLY A 199 10.44 3.45 18.37
CA GLY A 199 11.75 4.12 18.31
C GLY A 199 12.81 3.41 19.15
N LEU A 200 12.47 3.00 20.38
CA LEU A 200 13.35 2.19 21.24
C LEU A 200 13.68 0.83 20.60
N ALA A 201 12.67 0.11 20.11
CA ALA A 201 12.85 -1.17 19.44
C ALA A 201 13.70 -1.04 18.16
N LEU A 202 13.49 0.03 17.36
CA LEU A 202 14.29 0.34 16.18
C LEU A 202 15.76 0.58 16.52
N ASN A 203 16.04 1.36 17.58
CA ASN A 203 17.41 1.65 18.00
C ASN A 203 18.12 0.37 18.49
N ARG A 204 17.45 -0.43 19.32
CA ARG A 204 17.97 -1.74 19.77
C ARG A 204 18.24 -2.69 18.60
N ALA A 205 17.32 -2.81 17.63
CA ALA A 205 17.54 -3.61 16.43
C ALA A 205 18.73 -3.08 15.60
N SER A 206 18.72 -1.79 15.27
CA SER A 206 19.74 -1.16 14.42
C SER A 206 21.14 -1.22 15.02
N SER A 207 21.27 -1.01 16.33
CA SER A 207 22.55 -1.11 17.04
C SER A 207 23.07 -2.56 17.11
N SER A 208 22.20 -3.53 17.38
CA SER A 208 22.55 -4.96 17.36
C SER A 208 23.01 -5.42 15.99
N TYR A 209 22.28 -5.09 14.91
CA TYR A 209 22.69 -5.41 13.54
C TYR A 209 24.01 -4.75 13.14
N LYS A 210 24.19 -3.45 13.40
CA LYS A 210 25.45 -2.73 13.14
C LYS A 210 26.63 -3.40 13.88
N SER A 211 26.43 -3.85 15.11
CA SER A 211 27.44 -4.57 15.88
C SER A 211 27.77 -5.95 15.29
N LEU A 212 26.77 -6.71 14.83
CA LEU A 212 26.96 -8.03 14.22
C LEU A 212 27.66 -7.93 12.87
N TYR A 213 27.26 -6.97 12.04
CA TYR A 213 27.86 -6.74 10.73
C TYR A 213 29.31 -6.22 10.84
N ALA A 214 29.61 -5.35 11.80
CA ALA A 214 30.98 -4.92 12.08
C ALA A 214 31.89 -6.08 12.51
N GLU A 215 31.37 -7.06 13.26
CA GLU A 215 32.11 -8.28 13.61
C GLU A 215 32.32 -9.19 12.39
N LEU A 216 31.29 -9.36 11.55
CA LEU A 216 31.38 -10.11 10.29
C LEU A 216 32.48 -9.53 9.38
N GLU A 217 32.52 -8.22 9.18
CA GLU A 217 33.59 -7.56 8.42
C GLU A 217 34.97 -7.77 9.04
N GLN A 218 35.09 -7.75 10.37
CA GLN A 218 36.37 -7.97 11.05
C GLN A 218 36.87 -9.41 10.86
N ARG A 219 35.98 -10.41 10.96
CA ARG A 219 36.31 -11.82 10.66
C ARG A 219 36.74 -11.98 9.21
N TYR A 220 36.01 -11.39 8.27
CA TYR A 220 36.34 -11.43 6.85
C TYR A 220 37.73 -10.83 6.58
N LYS A 221 37.99 -9.62 7.11
CA LYS A 221 39.28 -8.94 7.00
C LYS A 221 40.41 -9.79 7.63
N ASP A 222 40.23 -10.31 8.84
CA ASP A 222 41.25 -11.15 9.50
C ASP A 222 41.58 -12.41 8.70
N LYS A 223 40.58 -13.03 8.08
CA LYS A 223 40.75 -14.26 7.31
C LYS A 223 41.42 -14.04 5.95
N TYR A 224 40.99 -13.03 5.19
CA TYR A 224 41.36 -12.87 3.79
C TYR A 224 42.51 -11.87 3.53
N ARG A 225 42.92 -11.08 4.52
CA ARG A 225 44.05 -10.12 4.43
C ARG A 225 45.38 -10.74 4.01
N ASN A 226 45.60 -12.04 4.28
CA ASN A 226 46.80 -12.74 3.84
C ASN A 226 46.78 -13.15 2.35
N ASN A 227 45.63 -13.06 1.67
CA ASN A 227 45.47 -13.35 0.24
C ASN A 227 45.45 -12.08 -0.64
N GLU A 228 45.64 -10.88 -0.08
CA GLU A 228 45.66 -9.61 -0.83
C GLU A 228 46.78 -9.55 -1.89
N ALA A 229 47.81 -10.42 -1.80
CA ALA A 229 48.83 -10.59 -2.84
C ALA A 229 48.35 -11.36 -4.09
N ALA A 230 47.20 -12.06 -4.02
CA ALA A 230 46.67 -12.89 -5.10
C ALA A 230 45.38 -12.35 -5.75
N MET A 231 44.70 -11.39 -5.12
CA MET A 231 43.48 -10.75 -5.67
C MET A 231 43.56 -9.22 -5.59
N ALA A 232 44.48 -8.63 -6.36
CA ALA A 232 44.30 -7.25 -6.78
C ALA A 232 43.12 -7.19 -7.78
N PRO A 233 42.21 -6.20 -7.69
CA PRO A 233 41.20 -6.00 -8.72
C PRO A 233 41.89 -5.72 -10.05
N HIS A 234 41.53 -6.46 -11.10
CA HIS A 234 42.20 -6.40 -12.40
C HIS A 234 41.74 -5.21 -13.26
N ASP A 235 41.55 -4.04 -12.63
CA ASP A 235 41.25 -2.77 -13.28
C ASP A 235 42.51 -2.19 -13.94
N LYS A 236 42.83 -2.70 -15.12
CA LYS A 236 43.79 -2.08 -16.05
C LYS A 236 43.29 -2.11 -17.48
N HIS A 237 42.77 -0.95 -17.90
CA HIS A 237 42.73 -0.43 -19.27
C HIS A 237 42.57 -1.45 -20.43
N ALA A 238 41.33 -1.65 -20.85
CA ALA A 238 41.03 -2.04 -22.24
C ALA A 238 40.62 -0.79 -23.04
N ALA A 239 41.62 -0.07 -23.58
CA ALA A 239 41.35 0.94 -24.61
C ALA A 239 41.01 0.22 -25.93
N SER A 240 39.79 0.38 -26.42
CA SER A 240 39.37 -0.07 -27.75
C SER A 240 38.77 1.10 -28.53
N LYS A 241 39.02 1.10 -29.85
CA LYS A 241 38.88 2.27 -30.73
C LYS A 241 37.41 2.56 -31.12
N GLU A 242 37.23 3.77 -31.65
CA GLU A 242 35.99 4.32 -32.19
C GLU A 242 35.33 3.47 -33.29
N GLY A 243 34.00 3.56 -33.35
CA GLY A 243 33.13 3.11 -34.45
C GLY A 243 31.67 3.53 -34.18
N ASP A 244 31.05 4.26 -35.11
CA ASP A 244 29.63 4.68 -35.09
C ASP A 244 28.67 3.47 -34.98
N ASP A 245 27.44 3.56 -34.47
CA ASP A 245 26.38 4.57 -34.72
C ASP A 245 25.24 4.49 -33.66
N LYS A 246 24.28 5.44 -33.70
CA LYS A 246 22.97 5.58 -32.97
C LYS A 246 22.46 4.36 -32.15
N VAL A 247 22.00 4.51 -30.90
CA VAL A 247 20.87 5.35 -30.43
C VAL A 247 21.06 5.72 -28.94
N LYS A 248 20.82 6.98 -28.55
CA LYS A 248 20.88 7.43 -27.15
C LYS A 248 19.53 7.28 -26.44
N SER A 249 19.45 6.41 -25.43
CA SER A 249 18.37 6.42 -24.44
C SER A 249 18.74 7.36 -23.27
N PRO A 250 17.88 8.32 -22.86
CA PRO A 250 18.21 9.32 -21.85
C PRO A 250 17.82 8.87 -20.42
N VAL A 251 18.19 7.66 -20.02
CA VAL A 251 18.10 7.20 -18.62
C VAL A 251 19.39 6.50 -18.26
N GLY A 252 20.09 7.02 -17.25
CA GLY A 252 21.18 6.28 -16.62
C GLY A 252 20.57 5.07 -15.92
N SER A 253 20.88 3.87 -16.40
CA SER A 253 20.38 2.62 -15.80
C SER A 253 20.58 2.65 -14.28
N LEU A 254 19.55 2.22 -13.54
CA LEU A 254 19.61 2.02 -12.09
C LEU A 254 20.49 0.78 -11.78
N GLY A 255 21.80 0.90 -12.04
CA GLY A 255 22.78 -0.19 -12.01
C GLY A 255 23.06 -0.81 -10.64
N GLY A 256 22.27 -0.48 -9.62
CA GLY A 256 22.41 -0.97 -8.24
C GLY A 256 22.11 -2.45 -8.04
N LEU A 257 21.53 -3.14 -9.02
CA LEU A 257 21.33 -4.60 -8.99
C LEU A 257 22.25 -5.39 -9.94
N THR A 258 22.94 -4.71 -10.85
CA THR A 258 23.85 -5.34 -11.83
C THR A 258 25.28 -5.51 -11.32
N GLU A 259 25.66 -4.84 -10.23
CA GLU A 259 26.89 -5.16 -9.51
C GLU A 259 26.75 -6.51 -8.79
N LYS A 260 27.15 -7.58 -9.48
CA LYS A 260 27.59 -8.82 -8.83
C LYS A 260 28.79 -8.49 -7.95
N ASP A 261 28.53 -8.21 -6.68
CA ASP A 261 29.58 -8.02 -5.68
C ASP A 261 30.08 -9.39 -5.19
N VAL A 262 30.86 -10.04 -6.07
CA VAL A 262 31.34 -11.43 -5.96
C VAL A 262 32.08 -11.71 -4.63
N SER A 263 32.54 -10.66 -3.95
CA SER A 263 33.35 -10.73 -2.72
C SER A 263 32.70 -11.47 -1.54
N LEU A 264 31.37 -11.63 -1.52
CA LEU A 264 30.63 -12.29 -0.43
C LEU A 264 29.62 -13.35 -0.90
N GLU A 265 29.63 -13.74 -2.19
CA GLU A 265 28.66 -14.70 -2.74
C GLU A 265 29.03 -16.18 -2.56
N GLU A 266 30.26 -16.53 -2.13
CA GLU A 266 30.63 -17.94 -1.91
C GLU A 266 30.15 -18.47 -0.55
N PRO A 267 29.27 -19.50 -0.48
CA PRO A 267 28.81 -20.06 0.79
C PRO A 267 29.95 -20.64 1.63
N ALA A 268 30.97 -21.20 0.98
CA ALA A 268 32.19 -21.69 1.62
C ALA A 268 32.98 -20.57 2.33
N ALA A 269 32.90 -19.33 1.83
CA ALA A 269 33.62 -18.21 2.43
C ALA A 269 33.05 -17.79 3.79
N LEU A 270 31.75 -18.03 4.04
CA LEU A 270 31.07 -17.69 5.30
C LEU A 270 31.24 -18.76 6.39
N GLU A 271 31.10 -20.04 6.04
CA GLU A 271 31.29 -21.14 7.00
C GLU A 271 32.70 -21.13 7.58
N THR A 272 33.67 -20.75 6.76
CA THR A 272 35.07 -20.63 7.15
C THR A 272 35.38 -19.40 8.02
N LEU A 273 34.41 -18.49 8.27
CA LEU A 273 34.45 -17.45 9.31
C LEU A 273 33.97 -17.96 10.68
N GLY A 274 33.54 -19.23 10.78
CA GLY A 274 33.02 -19.81 12.01
C GLY A 274 31.65 -19.25 12.39
N LEU A 275 30.78 -19.01 11.40
CA LEU A 275 29.39 -18.55 11.57
C LEU A 275 28.46 -19.35 10.65
N ASP A 276 27.19 -19.46 11.03
CA ASP A 276 26.19 -20.13 10.18
C ASP A 276 25.61 -19.16 9.13
N ARG A 277 25.27 -19.71 7.95
CA ARG A 277 24.78 -18.96 6.79
C ARG A 277 23.46 -18.23 7.04
N ASN A 278 22.54 -18.82 7.82
CA ASN A 278 21.25 -18.20 8.13
C ASN A 278 21.45 -16.94 8.99
N SER A 279 22.22 -17.02 10.08
CA SER A 279 22.50 -15.87 10.94
C SER A 279 23.20 -14.73 10.21
N VAL A 280 24.12 -15.03 9.28
CA VAL A 280 24.79 -14.00 8.47
C VAL A 280 23.80 -13.27 7.55
N HIS A 281 23.02 -13.99 6.75
CA HIS A 281 22.11 -13.35 5.80
C HIS A 281 20.84 -12.79 6.45
N SER A 282 20.49 -13.21 7.67
CA SER A 282 19.50 -12.49 8.50
C SER A 282 20.02 -11.12 8.94
N VAL A 283 21.30 -10.98 9.30
CA VAL A 283 21.89 -9.66 9.60
C VAL A 283 21.85 -8.74 8.36
N GLU A 284 22.19 -9.27 7.18
CA GLU A 284 22.02 -8.52 5.92
C GLU A 284 20.56 -8.15 5.67
N PHE A 285 19.62 -9.11 5.78
CA PHE A 285 18.19 -8.84 5.60
C PHE A 285 17.66 -7.78 6.56
N GLY A 286 18.00 -7.86 7.85
CA GLY A 286 17.56 -6.92 8.87
C GLY A 286 18.06 -5.50 8.63
N ILE A 287 19.36 -5.33 8.31
CA ILE A 287 19.93 -4.03 7.91
C ILE A 287 19.25 -3.52 6.64
N GLY A 288 19.07 -4.40 5.66
CA GLY A 288 18.43 -4.10 4.39
C GLY A 288 17.00 -3.61 4.55
N ALA A 289 16.14 -4.42 5.18
CA ALA A 289 14.74 -4.12 5.41
C ALA A 289 14.53 -2.84 6.25
N ILE A 290 15.33 -2.61 7.30
CA ILE A 290 15.29 -1.36 8.06
C ILE A 290 15.70 -0.18 7.18
N SER A 291 16.80 -0.29 6.42
CA SER A 291 17.28 0.80 5.56
C SER A 291 16.29 1.16 4.45
N LEU A 292 15.62 0.17 3.88
CA LEU A 292 14.56 0.35 2.89
C LEU A 292 13.32 1.01 3.52
N ALA A 293 12.86 0.51 4.66
CA ALA A 293 11.71 1.09 5.37
C ALA A 293 11.96 2.56 5.75
N LEU A 294 13.16 2.88 6.25
CA LEU A 294 13.58 4.24 6.58
C LEU A 294 13.68 5.14 5.34
N SER A 295 14.09 4.60 4.19
CA SER A 295 14.23 5.39 2.95
C SER A 295 12.91 5.95 2.41
N ILE A 296 11.79 5.27 2.68
CA ILE A 296 10.43 5.62 2.22
C ILE A 296 9.75 6.64 3.18
N LEU A 297 10.43 7.05 4.25
CA LEU A 297 9.87 8.01 5.21
C LEU A 297 10.07 9.47 4.77
N PRO A 298 9.07 10.35 5.01
CA PRO A 298 9.19 11.79 4.83
C PRO A 298 10.46 12.38 5.47
N ALA A 299 11.01 13.43 4.86
CA ALA A 299 12.33 13.97 5.24
C ALA A 299 12.41 14.48 6.69
N ASN A 300 11.32 15.06 7.21
CA ASN A 300 11.17 15.46 8.61
C ASN A 300 11.20 14.24 9.56
N VAL A 301 10.52 13.14 9.22
CA VAL A 301 10.56 11.89 9.99
C VAL A 301 11.96 11.29 9.96
N ARG A 302 12.63 11.25 8.80
CA ARG A 302 14.03 10.80 8.68
C ARG A 302 14.99 11.66 9.51
N ALA A 303 14.79 12.98 9.58
CA ALA A 303 15.59 13.86 10.42
C ALA A 303 15.45 13.54 11.92
N LEU A 304 14.23 13.28 12.39
CA LEU A 304 13.97 12.84 13.77
C LEU A 304 14.59 11.46 14.07
N LEU A 305 14.52 10.52 13.13
CA LEU A 305 15.08 9.17 13.31
C LEU A 305 16.62 9.16 13.30
N ARG A 306 17.27 10.08 12.59
CA ARG A 306 18.72 10.29 12.68
C ARG A 306 19.18 10.72 14.07
N PHE A 307 18.39 11.53 14.78
CA PHE A 307 18.71 11.94 16.14
C PHE A 307 18.80 10.75 17.11
N ILE A 308 18.00 9.69 16.90
CA ILE A 308 18.08 8.44 17.67
C ILE A 308 19.06 7.39 17.06
N GLY A 309 19.97 7.81 16.15
CA GLY A 309 21.04 6.96 15.61
C GLY A 309 20.67 6.11 14.38
N ALA A 310 19.45 6.27 13.85
CA ALA A 310 19.00 5.62 12.63
C ALA A 310 19.28 6.49 11.39
N ASP A 311 20.46 6.32 10.80
CA ASP A 311 20.75 6.78 9.43
C ASP A 311 20.69 5.60 8.46
N SER A 312 20.30 5.86 7.21
CA SER A 312 19.94 4.83 6.23
C SER A 312 20.42 5.18 4.82
N ASN A 313 21.09 4.22 4.18
CA ASN A 313 21.44 4.27 2.76
C ASN A 313 20.58 3.27 1.99
N ARG A 314 19.77 3.76 1.04
CA ARG A 314 18.82 2.93 0.29
C ARG A 314 19.52 1.93 -0.63
N GLN A 315 20.59 2.32 -1.30
CA GLN A 315 21.29 1.46 -2.26
C GLN A 315 22.01 0.30 -1.55
N GLU A 316 22.64 0.60 -0.42
CA GLU A 316 23.20 -0.40 0.49
C GLU A 316 22.10 -1.33 1.06
N GLY A 317 20.94 -0.76 1.43
CA GLY A 317 19.79 -1.55 1.87
C GLY A 317 19.28 -2.53 0.79
N LEU A 318 19.15 -2.06 -0.46
CA LEU A 318 18.80 -2.89 -1.61
C LEU A 318 19.81 -4.03 -1.82
N LYS A 319 21.11 -3.71 -1.75
CA LYS A 319 22.22 -4.65 -1.92
C LYS A 319 22.17 -5.78 -0.87
N PHE A 320 21.94 -5.46 0.40
CA PHE A 320 21.80 -6.48 1.45
C PHE A 320 20.57 -7.37 1.29
N VAL A 321 19.39 -6.81 0.95
CA VAL A 321 18.20 -7.65 0.66
C VAL A 321 18.41 -8.50 -0.59
N ARG A 322 19.10 -7.98 -1.63
CA ARG A 322 19.45 -8.72 -2.84
C ARG A 322 20.36 -9.92 -2.53
N ARG A 323 21.40 -9.73 -1.70
CA ARG A 323 22.26 -10.83 -1.22
C ARG A 323 21.47 -11.86 -0.42
N CYS A 324 20.62 -11.44 0.52
CA CYS A 324 19.76 -12.37 1.25
C CYS A 324 18.84 -13.17 0.31
N PHE A 325 18.23 -12.56 -0.71
CA PHE A 325 17.44 -13.28 -1.71
C PHE A 325 18.27 -14.31 -2.51
N LYS A 326 19.51 -13.97 -2.90
CA LYS A 326 20.44 -14.88 -3.56
C LYS A 326 20.99 -15.99 -2.66
N SER A 327 20.85 -15.85 -1.33
CA SER A 327 21.56 -16.69 -0.37
C SER A 327 20.92 -18.03 0.01
N ASP A 328 19.77 -18.43 -0.55
CA ASP A 328 19.04 -19.69 -0.25
C ASP A 328 19.01 -20.06 1.25
N THR A 329 18.63 -19.09 2.08
CA THR A 329 18.46 -19.18 3.54
C THR A 329 17.00 -19.06 3.93
N LEU A 330 16.71 -19.27 5.23
CA LEU A 330 15.37 -19.13 5.82
C LEU A 330 14.66 -17.81 5.43
N LEU A 331 15.41 -16.72 5.24
CA LEU A 331 14.86 -15.40 4.90
C LEU A 331 14.92 -15.05 3.40
N SER A 332 15.58 -15.84 2.55
CA SER A 332 15.58 -15.63 1.09
C SER A 332 14.19 -15.49 0.46
N PRO A 333 13.16 -16.30 0.79
CA PRO A 333 11.82 -16.14 0.22
C PRO A 333 11.06 -14.92 0.78
N PHE A 334 11.43 -14.43 1.98
CA PHE A 334 10.94 -13.15 2.50
C PHE A 334 11.66 -11.96 1.82
N ALA A 335 12.93 -12.10 1.46
CA ALA A 335 13.70 -11.11 0.74
C ALA A 335 13.19 -10.91 -0.71
N SER A 336 12.85 -11.98 -1.44
CA SER A 336 12.17 -11.85 -2.74
C SER A 336 10.81 -11.17 -2.62
N ALA A 337 9.99 -11.58 -1.64
CA ALA A 337 8.69 -10.96 -1.40
C ALA A 337 8.83 -9.47 -1.05
N LEU A 338 9.82 -9.08 -0.25
CA LEU A 338 10.11 -7.69 0.09
C LEU A 338 10.54 -6.86 -1.12
N LEU A 339 11.44 -7.38 -1.97
CA LEU A 339 11.85 -6.70 -3.21
C LEU A 339 10.67 -6.56 -4.19
N LEU A 340 9.90 -7.62 -4.42
CA LEU A 340 8.71 -7.57 -5.26
C LEU A 340 7.64 -6.62 -4.71
N ALA A 341 7.45 -6.56 -3.38
CA ALA A 341 6.55 -5.60 -2.75
C ALA A 341 7.06 -4.15 -2.89
N LEU A 342 8.34 -3.89 -2.63
CA LEU A 342 8.94 -2.55 -2.80
C LEU A 342 8.76 -2.05 -4.24
N TYR A 343 9.17 -2.86 -5.21
CA TYR A 343 9.16 -2.47 -6.62
C TYR A 343 7.81 -2.65 -7.31
N GLY A 344 6.85 -3.36 -6.70
CA GLY A 344 5.47 -3.51 -7.21
C GLY A 344 4.44 -2.57 -6.55
N MET A 345 4.64 -2.14 -5.30
CA MET A 345 3.66 -1.32 -4.56
C MET A 345 3.93 0.19 -4.67
N LEU A 346 5.20 0.61 -4.69
CA LEU A 346 5.55 2.04 -4.78
C LEU A 346 5.20 2.65 -6.15
N PRO A 347 5.58 2.07 -7.31
CA PRO A 347 5.14 2.58 -8.61
C PRO A 347 3.65 2.35 -8.86
N ALA A 348 2.98 1.45 -8.12
CA ALA A 348 1.51 1.39 -8.14
C ALA A 348 0.85 2.63 -7.51
N SER A 349 1.58 3.36 -6.65
CA SER A 349 1.08 4.52 -5.92
C SER A 349 1.43 5.86 -6.58
N SER A 350 2.52 5.93 -7.35
CA SER A 350 3.02 7.16 -7.98
C SER A 350 3.65 6.86 -9.35
N ALA A 351 3.17 7.52 -10.41
CA ALA A 351 3.56 7.24 -11.79
C ALA A 351 5.01 7.64 -12.13
N PHE A 352 5.62 8.53 -11.33
CA PHE A 352 7.01 8.96 -11.48
C PHE A 352 8.03 7.82 -11.41
N LEU A 353 7.73 6.76 -10.63
CA LEU A 353 8.67 5.67 -10.34
C LEU A 353 8.55 4.50 -11.34
N VAL A 354 7.59 4.54 -12.27
CA VAL A 354 7.30 3.41 -13.15
C VAL A 354 8.50 3.09 -14.05
N ASP A 355 9.06 4.09 -14.72
CA ASP A 355 10.16 3.90 -15.68
C ASP A 355 11.45 3.38 -14.99
N SER A 356 11.70 3.80 -13.75
CA SER A 356 12.90 3.41 -12.97
C SER A 356 12.74 2.09 -12.20
N TYR A 357 11.51 1.69 -11.83
CA TYR A 357 11.26 0.51 -11.01
C TYR A 357 10.80 -0.71 -11.82
N LEU A 358 10.12 -0.52 -12.95
CA LEU A 358 9.55 -1.63 -13.73
C LEU A 358 10.61 -2.58 -14.33
N PRO A 359 11.75 -2.12 -14.87
CA PRO A 359 12.81 -3.03 -15.34
C PRO A 359 13.40 -3.87 -14.18
N VAL A 360 13.59 -3.23 -13.03
CA VAL A 360 14.12 -3.87 -11.82
C VAL A 360 13.15 -4.94 -11.29
N VAL A 361 11.85 -4.64 -11.19
CA VAL A 361 10.89 -5.64 -10.69
C VAL A 361 10.77 -6.83 -11.64
N GLN A 362 10.92 -6.62 -12.95
CA GLN A 362 10.90 -7.69 -13.94
C GLN A 362 12.09 -8.67 -13.75
N GLU A 363 13.30 -8.17 -13.48
CA GLU A 363 14.46 -9.01 -13.15
C GLU A 363 14.21 -9.84 -11.88
N VAL A 364 13.85 -9.18 -10.76
CA VAL A 364 13.58 -9.85 -9.48
C VAL A 364 12.46 -10.89 -9.63
N ARG A 365 11.42 -10.58 -10.41
CA ARG A 365 10.29 -11.46 -10.70
C ARG A 365 10.69 -12.70 -11.47
N MET A 366 11.47 -12.56 -12.56
CA MET A 366 11.91 -13.71 -13.33
C MET A 366 12.69 -14.71 -12.47
N GLU A 367 13.58 -14.21 -11.61
CA GLU A 367 14.37 -15.06 -10.72
C GLU A 367 13.55 -15.67 -9.57
N ALA A 368 12.64 -14.90 -8.96
CA ALA A 368 11.82 -15.41 -7.87
C ALA A 368 10.92 -16.55 -8.35
N MET A 369 10.29 -16.41 -9.51
CA MET A 369 9.39 -17.42 -10.07
C MET A 369 10.11 -18.68 -10.59
N GLN A 370 11.44 -18.66 -10.70
CA GLN A 370 12.24 -19.85 -10.98
C GLN A 370 12.49 -20.73 -9.75
N LYS A 371 12.34 -20.20 -8.53
CA LYS A 371 12.55 -20.96 -7.29
C LYS A 371 11.29 -21.76 -6.92
N GLU A 372 11.44 -23.08 -6.85
CA GLU A 372 10.32 -24.01 -6.62
C GLU A 372 9.56 -23.73 -5.31
N ASN A 373 10.28 -23.40 -4.23
CA ASN A 373 9.69 -23.17 -2.91
C ASN A 373 8.85 -21.88 -2.77
N VAL A 374 8.88 -20.97 -3.75
CA VAL A 374 8.04 -19.76 -3.78
C VAL A 374 7.10 -19.68 -4.97
N ARG A 375 7.23 -20.57 -5.97
CA ARG A 375 6.47 -20.52 -7.23
C ARG A 375 4.95 -20.51 -7.01
N GLU A 376 4.45 -21.34 -6.10
CA GLU A 376 3.02 -21.42 -5.74
C GLU A 376 2.68 -20.57 -4.51
N SER A 377 3.58 -19.69 -4.05
CA SER A 377 3.31 -18.84 -2.90
C SER A 377 2.30 -17.76 -3.25
N ILE A 378 1.20 -17.70 -2.50
CA ILE A 378 0.15 -16.68 -2.65
C ILE A 378 0.70 -15.24 -2.60
N LEU A 379 1.74 -14.98 -1.78
CA LEU A 379 2.39 -13.67 -1.71
C LEU A 379 3.09 -13.33 -3.04
N HIS A 380 3.78 -14.30 -3.63
CA HIS A 380 4.51 -14.12 -4.88
C HIS A 380 3.57 -14.05 -6.08
N LEU A 381 2.56 -14.94 -6.16
CA LEU A 381 1.52 -14.93 -7.21
C LEU A 381 0.69 -13.64 -7.21
N TRP A 382 0.31 -13.14 -6.03
CA TRP A 382 -0.39 -11.86 -5.88
C TRP A 382 0.46 -10.68 -6.38
N LEU A 383 1.75 -10.64 -5.99
CA LEU A 383 2.68 -9.61 -6.44
C LEU A 383 2.93 -9.69 -7.96
N ASP A 384 3.09 -10.88 -8.54
CA ASP A 384 3.23 -11.07 -9.99
C ASP A 384 2.00 -10.56 -10.75
N GLY A 385 0.79 -10.91 -10.29
CA GLY A 385 -0.45 -10.37 -10.86
C GLY A 385 -0.51 -8.84 -10.77
N ARG A 386 -0.11 -8.23 -9.63
CA ARG A 386 -0.03 -6.77 -9.49
C ARG A 386 0.98 -6.14 -10.44
N ILE A 387 2.17 -6.71 -10.54
CA ILE A 387 3.26 -6.25 -11.43
C ILE A 387 2.80 -6.34 -12.89
N GLU A 388 2.05 -7.37 -13.27
CA GLU A 388 1.50 -7.49 -14.62
C GLU A 388 0.52 -6.35 -14.96
N ARG A 389 -0.27 -5.88 -13.98
CA ARG A 389 -1.08 -4.66 -14.18
C ARG A 389 -0.22 -3.40 -14.36
N LEU A 390 0.95 -3.29 -13.72
CA LEU A 390 1.87 -2.16 -13.94
C LEU A 390 2.38 -2.08 -15.39
N THR A 391 2.52 -3.22 -16.08
CA THR A 391 2.85 -3.26 -17.52
C THR A 391 1.69 -2.87 -18.44
N ARG A 392 0.51 -2.57 -17.87
CA ARG A 392 -0.78 -2.38 -18.56
C ARG A 392 -1.35 -3.65 -19.22
N CYS A 393 -0.80 -4.83 -18.95
CA CYS A 393 -1.36 -6.12 -19.39
C CYS A 393 -2.44 -6.62 -18.42
N VAL A 394 -3.56 -5.89 -18.32
CA VAL A 394 -4.60 -6.12 -17.30
C VAL A 394 -5.28 -7.47 -17.47
N GLU A 395 -5.46 -7.95 -18.69
CA GLU A 395 -6.03 -9.27 -19.00
C GLU A 395 -5.13 -10.40 -18.49
N VAL A 396 -3.81 -10.26 -18.60
CA VAL A 396 -2.84 -11.22 -18.05
C VAL A 396 -2.81 -11.14 -16.52
N SER A 397 -2.93 -9.93 -15.96
CA SER A 397 -3.12 -9.72 -14.51
C SER A 397 -4.38 -10.43 -13.99
N ILE A 398 -5.50 -10.39 -14.74
CA ILE A 398 -6.74 -11.11 -14.39
C ILE A 398 -6.48 -12.61 -14.28
N VAL A 399 -5.83 -13.21 -15.27
CA VAL A 399 -5.51 -14.66 -15.28
C VAL A 399 -4.62 -15.02 -14.08
N LYS A 400 -3.56 -14.25 -13.83
CA LYS A 400 -2.64 -14.46 -12.70
C LYS A 400 -3.33 -14.37 -11.35
N LEU A 401 -4.18 -13.35 -11.13
CA LEU A 401 -4.91 -13.21 -9.88
C LEU A 401 -6.03 -14.26 -9.72
N ASN A 402 -6.62 -14.78 -10.81
CA ASN A 402 -7.54 -15.91 -10.73
C ASN A 402 -6.83 -17.19 -10.26
N HIS A 403 -5.66 -17.53 -10.84
CA HIS A 403 -4.84 -18.64 -10.34
C HIS A 403 -4.41 -18.43 -8.88
N CYS A 404 -4.09 -17.19 -8.49
CA CYS A 404 -3.82 -16.83 -7.09
C CYS A 404 -5.04 -17.06 -6.17
N LEU A 405 -6.28 -16.83 -6.65
CA LEU A 405 -7.50 -17.17 -5.91
C LEU A 405 -7.73 -18.69 -5.79
N ASP A 406 -7.38 -19.48 -6.80
CA ASP A 406 -7.41 -20.95 -6.70
C ASP A 406 -6.47 -21.46 -5.60
N VAL A 407 -5.24 -20.97 -5.56
CA VAL A 407 -4.27 -21.27 -4.49
C VAL A 407 -4.77 -20.77 -3.13
N ALA A 408 -5.37 -19.57 -3.07
CA ALA A 408 -5.96 -19.01 -1.86
C ALA A 408 -7.16 -19.80 -1.32
N SER A 409 -7.77 -20.65 -2.14
CA SER A 409 -8.92 -21.46 -1.75
C SER A 409 -8.56 -22.69 -0.91
N HIS A 410 -7.26 -22.92 -0.64
CA HIS A 410 -6.80 -24.02 0.20
C HIS A 410 -7.44 -23.97 1.61
N PRO A 411 -8.09 -25.04 2.11
CA PRO A 411 -8.87 -24.98 3.35
C PRO A 411 -8.10 -24.55 4.60
N GLN A 412 -6.82 -24.92 4.72
CA GLN A 412 -5.98 -24.42 5.84
C GLN A 412 -5.80 -22.89 5.76
N LEU A 413 -5.58 -22.33 4.57
CA LEU A 413 -5.37 -20.89 4.40
C LEU A 413 -6.65 -20.11 4.70
N LEU A 414 -7.79 -20.56 4.17
CA LEU A 414 -9.10 -19.96 4.45
C LEU A 414 -9.46 -19.98 5.95
N THR A 415 -8.95 -20.95 6.70
CA THR A 415 -9.15 -21.06 8.15
C THR A 415 -8.15 -20.22 8.95
N ALA A 416 -6.85 -20.29 8.60
CA ALA A 416 -5.76 -19.75 9.41
C ALA A 416 -5.31 -18.34 9.01
N MET A 417 -5.55 -17.91 7.76
CA MET A 417 -5.15 -16.60 7.23
C MET A 417 -5.99 -16.14 6.00
N PRO A 418 -7.33 -16.10 6.09
CA PRO A 418 -8.22 -15.73 4.97
C PRO A 418 -7.98 -14.32 4.40
N GLN A 419 -7.28 -13.45 5.15
CA GLN A 419 -6.93 -12.10 4.71
C GLN A 419 -6.04 -12.11 3.46
N LEU A 420 -5.22 -13.15 3.24
CA LEU A 420 -4.39 -13.25 2.03
C LEU A 420 -5.26 -13.31 0.76
N ARG A 421 -6.34 -14.09 0.76
CA ARG A 421 -7.35 -14.07 -0.31
C ARG A 421 -7.98 -12.70 -0.49
N ASP A 422 -8.29 -12.01 0.62
CA ASP A 422 -8.94 -10.70 0.56
C ASP A 422 -8.06 -9.65 -0.13
N PHE A 423 -6.72 -9.74 -0.06
CA PHE A 423 -5.81 -8.91 -0.88
C PHE A 423 -5.93 -9.22 -2.39
N VAL A 424 -6.04 -10.49 -2.76
CA VAL A 424 -6.23 -10.89 -4.17
C VAL A 424 -7.56 -10.38 -4.71
N LEU A 425 -8.66 -10.53 -3.94
CA LEU A 425 -9.96 -9.94 -4.28
C LEU A 425 -9.91 -8.41 -4.38
N TYR A 426 -9.14 -7.76 -3.49
CA TYR A 426 -8.96 -6.30 -3.49
C TYR A 426 -8.24 -5.80 -4.75
N ASP A 427 -7.26 -6.53 -5.28
CA ASP A 427 -6.62 -6.15 -6.54
C ASP A 427 -7.40 -6.58 -7.79
N GLN A 428 -8.15 -7.68 -7.71
CA GLN A 428 -8.89 -8.20 -8.85
C GLN A 428 -10.14 -7.36 -9.19
N TRP A 429 -10.79 -6.70 -8.22
CA TRP A 429 -11.91 -5.80 -8.55
C TRP A 429 -11.45 -4.58 -9.35
N PHE A 430 -10.23 -4.06 -9.12
CA PHE A 430 -9.65 -3.00 -9.95
C PHE A 430 -9.41 -3.48 -11.38
N ASN A 431 -8.85 -4.69 -11.56
CA ASN A 431 -8.68 -5.28 -12.89
C ASN A 431 -10.01 -5.37 -13.65
N TYR A 432 -11.04 -5.90 -12.99
CA TYR A 432 -12.38 -5.98 -13.57
C TYR A 432 -12.97 -4.59 -13.86
N ALA A 433 -12.77 -3.60 -12.99
CA ALA A 433 -13.24 -2.23 -13.21
C ALA A 433 -12.54 -1.54 -14.40
N ILE A 434 -11.23 -1.72 -14.58
CA ILE A 434 -10.49 -1.20 -15.75
C ILE A 434 -11.07 -1.78 -17.05
N MET A 435 -11.46 -3.05 -17.01
CA MET A 435 -12.02 -3.79 -18.15
C MET A 435 -13.54 -3.66 -18.33
N ASN A 436 -14.22 -2.82 -17.54
CA ASN A 436 -15.70 -2.72 -17.47
C ASN A 436 -16.42 -4.05 -17.16
N GLN A 437 -15.76 -5.01 -16.51
CA GLN A 437 -16.38 -6.25 -16.04
C GLN A 437 -17.14 -5.98 -14.71
N TRP A 438 -18.09 -5.04 -14.74
CA TRP A 438 -18.74 -4.47 -13.55
C TRP A 438 -19.40 -5.50 -12.64
N LYS A 439 -19.99 -6.56 -13.23
CA LYS A 439 -20.60 -7.66 -12.46
C LYS A 439 -19.56 -8.43 -11.63
N ARG A 440 -18.40 -8.75 -12.23
CA ARG A 440 -17.28 -9.43 -11.55
C ARG A 440 -16.58 -8.50 -10.54
N ALA A 441 -16.43 -7.21 -10.84
CA ALA A 441 -15.94 -6.22 -9.87
C ALA A 441 -16.88 -6.11 -8.65
N SER A 442 -18.19 -5.99 -8.89
CA SER A 442 -19.23 -6.01 -7.85
C SER A 442 -19.18 -7.28 -7.01
N ARG A 443 -18.90 -8.45 -7.61
CA ARG A 443 -18.77 -9.72 -6.87
C ARG A 443 -17.60 -9.71 -5.89
N CYS A 444 -16.41 -9.30 -6.33
CA CYS A 444 -15.24 -9.16 -5.44
C CYS A 444 -15.55 -8.21 -4.28
N LEU A 445 -16.23 -7.10 -4.54
CA LEU A 445 -16.63 -6.11 -3.54
C LEU A 445 -17.71 -6.65 -2.59
N GLU A 446 -18.67 -7.45 -3.07
CA GLU A 446 -19.64 -8.14 -2.20
C GLU A 446 -18.90 -9.07 -1.24
N LEU A 447 -18.01 -9.94 -1.75
CA LEU A 447 -17.21 -10.85 -0.93
C LEU A 447 -16.44 -10.08 0.14
N LEU A 448 -15.67 -9.05 -0.25
CA LEU A 448 -14.95 -8.19 0.68
C LEU A 448 -15.86 -7.55 1.74
N SER A 449 -17.05 -7.09 1.35
CA SER A 449 -18.04 -6.53 2.29
C SER A 449 -18.61 -7.54 3.31
N LYS A 450 -18.45 -8.85 3.06
CA LYS A 450 -18.91 -9.93 3.95
C LYS A 450 -17.78 -10.66 4.68
N THR A 451 -16.59 -10.76 4.10
CA THR A 451 -15.44 -11.50 4.65
C THR A 451 -14.44 -10.61 5.38
N SER A 452 -14.22 -9.39 4.91
CA SER A 452 -13.23 -8.47 5.46
C SER A 452 -13.79 -7.67 6.64
N LYS A 453 -12.92 -7.40 7.62
CA LYS A 453 -13.19 -6.49 8.74
C LYS A 453 -12.89 -5.02 8.41
N TRP A 454 -12.36 -4.74 7.21
CA TRP A 454 -11.88 -3.43 6.78
C TRP A 454 -12.84 -2.73 5.84
N ALA A 455 -12.81 -1.39 5.85
CA ALA A 455 -13.38 -0.52 4.83
C ALA A 455 -14.79 -0.91 4.33
N ASN A 456 -15.66 -1.38 5.23
CA ASN A 456 -16.92 -2.02 4.85
C ASN A 456 -17.86 -1.05 4.11
N ALA A 457 -17.87 0.22 4.56
CA ALA A 457 -18.58 1.31 3.91
C ALA A 457 -18.08 1.51 2.47
N VAL A 458 -16.76 1.49 2.27
CA VAL A 458 -16.12 1.59 0.95
C VAL A 458 -16.52 0.43 0.05
N TYR A 459 -16.43 -0.81 0.52
CA TYR A 459 -16.79 -1.95 -0.33
C TYR A 459 -18.26 -1.91 -0.76
N GLN A 460 -19.19 -1.58 0.16
CA GLN A 460 -20.61 -1.41 -0.17
C GLN A 460 -20.86 -0.22 -1.12
N TYR A 461 -20.22 0.92 -0.89
CA TYR A 461 -20.33 2.11 -1.76
C TYR A 461 -19.77 1.86 -3.16
N VAL A 462 -18.57 1.30 -3.28
CA VAL A 462 -17.94 1.00 -4.58
C VAL A 462 -18.71 -0.09 -5.32
N GLN A 463 -19.27 -1.07 -4.60
CA GLN A 463 -20.16 -2.07 -5.18
C GLN A 463 -21.37 -1.39 -5.84
N ALA A 464 -22.06 -0.49 -5.14
CA ALA A 464 -23.16 0.28 -5.70
C ALA A 464 -22.72 1.11 -6.93
N CYS A 465 -21.53 1.71 -6.89
CA CYS A 465 -20.97 2.44 -8.03
C CYS A 465 -20.74 1.54 -9.26
N CYS A 466 -20.26 0.31 -9.08
CA CYS A 466 -20.15 -0.66 -10.17
C CYS A 466 -21.52 -1.03 -10.76
N LEU A 467 -22.56 -1.10 -9.92
CA LEU A 467 -23.92 -1.40 -10.37
C LEU A 467 -24.60 -0.23 -11.09
N GLU A 468 -24.29 1.02 -10.73
CA GLU A 468 -24.72 2.18 -11.54
C GLU A 468 -24.09 2.14 -12.94
N MET A 469 -22.81 1.75 -13.08
CA MET A 469 -22.20 1.58 -14.40
C MET A 469 -22.87 0.47 -15.22
N LEU A 470 -23.24 -0.65 -14.58
CA LEU A 470 -23.98 -1.73 -15.22
C LEU A 470 -25.40 -1.29 -15.64
N GLU A 471 -26.10 -0.47 -14.83
CA GLU A 471 -27.39 0.12 -15.23
C GLU A 471 -27.24 1.04 -16.44
N ILE A 472 -26.16 1.84 -16.50
CA ILE A 472 -25.86 2.74 -17.62
C ILE A 472 -25.62 1.94 -18.91
N GLU A 473 -24.73 0.94 -18.89
CA GLU A 473 -24.43 0.12 -20.08
C GLU A 473 -25.68 -0.63 -20.59
N TRP A 474 -26.51 -1.15 -19.69
CA TRP A 474 -27.79 -1.76 -20.07
C TRP A 474 -28.78 -0.76 -20.68
N ALA A 475 -28.84 0.47 -20.15
CA ALA A 475 -29.70 1.53 -20.69
C ALA A 475 -29.24 2.01 -22.08
N GLU A 476 -27.94 1.91 -22.40
CA GLU A 476 -27.39 2.17 -23.73
C GLU A 476 -27.53 0.96 -24.69
N GLY A 477 -28.19 -0.13 -24.26
CA GLY A 477 -28.41 -1.32 -25.08
C GLY A 477 -27.17 -2.21 -25.25
N ILE A 478 -26.13 -1.99 -24.44
CA ILE A 478 -24.88 -2.75 -24.48
C ILE A 478 -25.12 -4.12 -23.83
N GLN A 479 -25.54 -5.08 -24.64
CA GLN A 479 -25.72 -6.46 -24.20
C GLN A 479 -24.35 -7.14 -23.96
N ASN A 480 -24.11 -7.49 -22.69
CA ASN A 480 -22.96 -8.29 -22.23
C ASN A 480 -21.56 -7.82 -22.71
N PRO A 481 -21.11 -6.60 -22.35
CA PRO A 481 -19.89 -5.99 -22.89
C PRO A 481 -18.55 -6.71 -22.61
N GLY A 482 -18.54 -7.75 -21.77
CA GLY A 482 -17.35 -8.53 -21.44
C GLY A 482 -17.29 -9.94 -22.03
N GLY A 483 -18.43 -10.54 -22.38
CA GLY A 483 -18.53 -11.97 -22.68
C GLY A 483 -18.38 -12.88 -21.44
N GLU A 484 -19.16 -13.96 -21.44
CA GLU A 484 -19.12 -15.06 -20.46
C GLU A 484 -19.38 -14.73 -18.98
N GLU A 485 -19.38 -15.79 -18.16
CA GLU A 485 -20.20 -15.90 -16.96
C GLU A 485 -19.75 -14.99 -15.79
N ASP A 486 -20.66 -14.83 -14.83
CA ASP A 486 -20.33 -14.40 -13.47
C ASP A 486 -19.31 -15.40 -12.86
N PHE A 487 -18.81 -15.13 -11.65
CA PHE A 487 -18.16 -16.22 -10.91
C PHE A 487 -19.12 -17.40 -10.81
N LEU A 488 -18.70 -18.59 -11.26
CA LEU A 488 -19.53 -19.78 -11.11
C LEU A 488 -19.81 -19.99 -9.63
N LEU A 489 -20.98 -20.55 -9.31
CA LEU A 489 -21.32 -20.79 -7.91
C LEU A 489 -20.27 -21.68 -7.23
N GLU A 490 -19.65 -22.59 -7.99
CA GLU A 490 -18.53 -23.43 -7.56
C GLU A 490 -17.27 -22.62 -7.23
N ASP A 491 -16.91 -21.61 -8.02
CA ASP A 491 -15.78 -20.71 -7.75
C ASP A 491 -16.02 -19.91 -6.46
N LEU A 492 -17.25 -19.45 -6.22
CA LEU A 492 -17.61 -18.79 -4.97
C LEU A 492 -17.47 -19.72 -3.76
N HIS A 493 -17.89 -20.98 -3.87
CA HIS A 493 -17.69 -21.97 -2.81
C HIS A 493 -16.20 -22.28 -2.58
N ARG A 494 -15.39 -22.31 -3.65
CA ARG A 494 -13.93 -22.49 -3.61
C ARG A 494 -13.26 -21.33 -2.86
N ILE A 495 -13.48 -20.10 -3.33
CA ILE A 495 -12.89 -18.85 -2.82
C ILE A 495 -13.32 -18.55 -1.37
N VAL A 496 -14.58 -18.81 -1.00
CA VAL A 496 -15.10 -18.49 0.34
C VAL A 496 -14.88 -19.63 1.34
N GLY A 497 -14.89 -20.87 0.86
CA GLY A 497 -14.99 -22.09 1.65
C GLY A 497 -16.45 -22.51 1.89
N THR A 498 -16.77 -23.77 1.59
CA THR A 498 -18.14 -24.31 1.55
C THR A 498 -18.95 -24.14 2.85
N SER A 499 -18.31 -24.23 4.02
CA SER A 499 -18.96 -24.01 5.31
C SER A 499 -19.39 -22.55 5.46
N LYS A 500 -18.44 -21.63 5.31
CA LYS A 500 -18.66 -20.18 5.44
C LYS A 500 -19.61 -19.64 4.38
N MET A 501 -19.60 -20.21 3.17
CA MET A 501 -20.54 -19.85 2.10
C MET A 501 -22.01 -20.11 2.49
N LYS A 502 -22.30 -21.12 3.31
CA LYS A 502 -23.67 -21.36 3.84
C LYS A 502 -24.12 -20.32 4.87
N GLU A 503 -23.16 -19.71 5.59
CA GLU A 503 -23.42 -18.65 6.57
C GLU A 503 -23.59 -17.28 5.90
N LEU A 504 -22.90 -17.06 4.77
CA LEU A 504 -22.95 -15.81 4.03
C LEU A 504 -24.24 -15.68 3.22
N LYS A 505 -25.10 -14.75 3.66
CA LYS A 505 -26.16 -14.18 2.83
C LYS A 505 -25.56 -13.29 1.73
N LEU A 506 -25.02 -13.91 0.67
CA LEU A 506 -24.73 -13.22 -0.58
C LEU A 506 -26.04 -12.82 -1.24
N THR A 507 -26.19 -11.53 -1.49
CA THR A 507 -27.42 -10.90 -1.96
C THR A 507 -27.42 -10.67 -3.46
N PHE A 508 -26.25 -10.52 -4.08
CA PHE A 508 -26.14 -10.10 -5.48
C PHE A 508 -26.16 -11.25 -6.50
N CYS A 509 -26.36 -12.50 -6.06
CA CYS A 509 -26.16 -13.67 -6.92
C CYS A 509 -26.94 -13.67 -8.23
N ASN A 510 -28.15 -13.12 -8.26
CA ASN A 510 -29.11 -13.29 -9.37
C ASN A 510 -29.81 -11.99 -9.79
N VAL A 511 -29.10 -10.86 -9.86
CA VAL A 511 -29.73 -9.63 -10.35
C VAL A 511 -29.85 -9.64 -11.86
N SER A 512 -31.04 -9.99 -12.35
CA SER A 512 -31.39 -10.19 -13.76
C SER A 512 -32.32 -9.11 -14.34
N THR A 513 -32.82 -8.17 -13.54
CA THR A 513 -33.68 -7.07 -13.99
C THR A 513 -33.15 -5.72 -13.54
N ARG A 514 -33.60 -4.65 -14.22
CA ARG A 514 -33.21 -3.27 -13.93
C ARG A 514 -33.72 -2.81 -12.56
N GLU A 515 -34.93 -3.22 -12.20
CA GLU A 515 -35.58 -2.91 -10.93
C GLU A 515 -34.79 -3.50 -9.75
N ALA A 516 -34.34 -4.75 -9.90
CA ALA A 516 -33.52 -5.42 -8.88
C ALA A 516 -32.10 -4.81 -8.77
N ILE A 517 -31.52 -4.29 -9.86
CA ILE A 517 -30.32 -3.43 -9.79
C ILE A 517 -30.63 -2.16 -8.98
N ALA A 518 -31.73 -1.47 -9.31
CA ALA A 518 -32.09 -0.18 -8.71
C ALA A 518 -32.35 -0.27 -7.20
N GLU A 519 -33.01 -1.33 -6.75
CA GLU A 519 -33.20 -1.66 -5.33
C GLU A 519 -31.86 -1.99 -4.65
N THR A 520 -31.02 -2.79 -5.31
CA THR A 520 -29.70 -3.17 -4.78
C THR A 520 -28.78 -1.96 -4.60
N ILE A 521 -28.68 -1.07 -5.58
CA ILE A 521 -27.90 0.18 -5.50
C ILE A 521 -28.36 1.00 -4.29
N THR A 522 -29.68 1.18 -4.15
CA THR A 522 -30.27 1.93 -3.04
C THR A 522 -29.92 1.31 -1.69
N ARG A 523 -30.07 -0.01 -1.56
CA ARG A 523 -29.73 -0.76 -0.36
C ARG A 523 -28.24 -0.65 -0.03
N LEU A 524 -27.35 -0.82 -0.98
CA LEU A 524 -25.91 -0.75 -0.76
C LEU A 524 -25.45 0.64 -0.29
N TYR A 525 -25.96 1.73 -0.90
CA TYR A 525 -25.69 3.08 -0.41
C TYR A 525 -26.27 3.33 0.98
N TRP A 526 -27.48 2.83 1.26
CA TRP A 526 -28.11 2.95 2.57
C TRP A 526 -27.37 2.17 3.67
N GLU A 527 -26.85 0.99 3.35
CA GLU A 527 -26.00 0.21 4.25
C GLU A 527 -24.65 0.92 4.48
N ALA A 528 -24.00 1.38 3.41
CA ALA A 528 -22.71 2.07 3.46
C ALA A 528 -22.76 3.34 4.32
N ALA A 529 -23.81 4.16 4.18
CA ALA A 529 -24.00 5.37 4.98
C ALA A 529 -24.04 5.10 6.49
N GLN A 530 -24.59 3.96 6.91
CA GLN A 530 -24.72 3.61 8.31
C GLN A 530 -23.42 3.13 8.95
N ARG A 531 -22.47 2.59 8.18
CA ARG A 531 -21.25 1.99 8.70
C ARG A 531 -20.35 3.02 9.36
N LYS A 532 -20.01 2.80 10.63
CA LYS A 532 -18.98 3.55 11.33
C LYS A 532 -17.60 3.26 10.69
N PRO A 533 -16.74 4.27 10.45
CA PRO A 533 -15.40 4.05 9.91
C PRO A 533 -14.57 3.13 10.79
N VAL A 534 -13.76 2.28 10.18
CA VAL A 534 -12.82 1.45 10.93
C VAL A 534 -11.71 2.33 11.50
N THR A 535 -11.40 2.20 12.79
CA THR A 535 -10.36 3.00 13.47
C THR A 535 -9.08 2.21 13.64
N LEU A 536 -7.96 2.73 13.12
CA LEU A 536 -6.62 2.20 13.32
C LEU A 536 -5.85 3.12 14.27
N GLY A 537 -5.42 2.60 15.42
CA GLY A 537 -4.73 3.38 16.47
C GLY A 537 -5.47 4.66 16.89
N GLY A 538 -6.81 4.59 16.96
CA GLY A 538 -7.66 5.73 17.28
C GLY A 538 -8.01 6.65 16.08
N LYS A 539 -7.32 6.55 14.94
CA LYS A 539 -7.61 7.36 13.74
C LYS A 539 -8.60 6.64 12.80
N PRO A 540 -9.69 7.28 12.33
CA PRO A 540 -10.63 6.66 11.40
C PRO A 540 -10.03 6.49 9.98
N ASN A 541 -10.36 5.41 9.28
CA ASN A 541 -9.89 5.16 7.92
C ASN A 541 -10.32 6.27 6.94
N HIS A 542 -9.36 6.90 6.25
CA HIS A 542 -9.60 8.02 5.34
C HIS A 542 -10.57 7.70 4.18
N ASN A 543 -10.56 6.47 3.66
CA ASN A 543 -11.49 6.09 2.58
C ASN A 543 -12.92 5.91 3.12
N ASP A 544 -13.10 5.37 4.34
CA ASP A 544 -14.41 5.34 5.00
C ASP A 544 -14.91 6.77 5.29
N GLN A 545 -14.04 7.68 5.73
CA GLN A 545 -14.39 9.09 5.96
C GLN A 545 -14.86 9.78 4.68
N PHE A 546 -14.15 9.59 3.56
CA PHE A 546 -14.55 10.08 2.24
C PHE A 546 -15.92 9.56 1.82
N VAL A 547 -16.15 8.24 1.94
CA VAL A 547 -17.43 7.62 1.60
C VAL A 547 -18.55 8.14 2.49
N LEU A 548 -18.32 8.33 3.78
CA LEU A 548 -19.33 8.95 4.65
C LEU A 548 -19.63 10.40 4.25
N LYS A 549 -18.63 11.20 3.86
CA LYS A 549 -18.91 12.55 3.34
C LYS A 549 -19.72 12.50 2.06
N ARG A 550 -19.37 11.63 1.11
CA ARG A 550 -20.17 11.46 -0.11
C ARG A 550 -21.58 10.98 0.20
N MET A 551 -21.76 10.10 1.18
CA MET A 551 -23.09 9.70 1.63
C MET A 551 -23.85 10.84 2.33
N GLU A 552 -23.20 11.76 3.03
CA GLU A 552 -23.82 13.00 3.54
C GLU A 552 -24.41 13.82 2.40
N GLU A 553 -23.61 14.04 1.33
CA GLU A 553 -24.03 14.79 0.14
C GLU A 553 -25.17 14.10 -0.61
N ILE A 554 -25.08 12.77 -0.81
CA ILE A 554 -26.14 11.96 -1.44
C ILE A 554 -27.44 12.03 -0.64
N LEU A 555 -27.40 11.81 0.67
CA LEU A 555 -28.59 11.85 1.53
C LEU A 555 -29.19 13.27 1.57
N GLY A 556 -28.36 14.31 1.69
CA GLY A 556 -28.80 15.71 1.69
C GLY A 556 -29.44 16.16 0.37
N HIS A 557 -28.97 15.61 -0.76
CA HIS A 557 -29.57 15.82 -2.08
C HIS A 557 -30.93 15.13 -2.22
N HIS A 558 -31.12 13.97 -1.60
CA HIS A 558 -32.41 13.26 -1.54
C HIS A 558 -33.29 13.73 -0.36
N GLY A 559 -33.00 14.89 0.25
CA GLY A 559 -33.80 15.49 1.33
C GLY A 559 -33.69 14.81 2.70
N ILE A 560 -32.78 13.86 2.89
CA ILE A 560 -32.59 13.14 4.15
C ILE A 560 -31.59 13.88 5.06
N THR A 561 -31.97 14.04 6.32
CA THR A 561 -31.09 14.57 7.37
C THR A 561 -30.02 13.53 7.74
N ALA A 562 -28.85 13.60 7.11
CA ALA A 562 -27.79 12.60 7.22
C ALA A 562 -27.38 12.25 8.68
N SER A 563 -27.38 13.22 9.59
CA SER A 563 -27.03 13.01 11.01
C SER A 563 -27.94 12.02 11.77
N THR A 564 -29.06 11.61 11.19
CA THR A 564 -29.93 10.54 11.74
C THR A 564 -29.35 9.14 11.52
N ILE A 565 -28.59 8.92 10.45
CA ILE A 565 -28.18 7.61 9.91
C ILE A 565 -26.65 7.44 9.91
N LEU A 566 -25.93 8.50 9.57
CA LEU A 566 -24.55 8.47 9.11
C LEU A 566 -23.55 7.97 10.18
N GLY A 567 -22.78 6.93 9.85
CA GLY A 567 -21.64 6.45 10.63
C GLY A 567 -21.97 5.84 12.01
N LYS A 568 -23.22 5.45 12.26
CA LYS A 568 -23.71 5.05 13.59
C LYS A 568 -23.52 3.58 13.94
N LYS A 569 -23.42 2.68 12.96
CA LYS A 569 -23.45 1.23 13.15
C LYS A 569 -22.06 0.63 12.99
N LYS A 570 -21.56 -0.07 14.01
CA LYS A 570 -20.31 -0.84 13.91
C LYS A 570 -20.50 -2.06 12.99
N LEU A 571 -19.39 -2.69 12.60
CA LEU A 571 -19.44 -3.97 11.92
C LEU A 571 -20.11 -5.02 12.83
N GLY A 572 -21.04 -5.80 12.27
CA GLY A 572 -21.85 -6.78 13.00
C GLY A 572 -23.12 -6.25 13.67
N GLU A 573 -23.25 -4.93 13.87
CA GLU A 573 -24.51 -4.35 14.37
C GLU A 573 -25.61 -4.38 13.28
N PRO A 574 -26.88 -4.62 13.66
CA PRO A 574 -27.99 -4.64 12.70
C PRO A 574 -28.21 -3.25 12.10
N LEU A 575 -28.32 -3.21 10.78
CA LEU A 575 -28.57 -1.99 10.00
C LEU A 575 -30.07 -1.70 9.92
N GLU A 576 -30.43 -0.43 9.91
CA GLU A 576 -31.80 0.02 9.63
C GLU A 576 -32.18 -0.31 8.18
N PRO A 577 -33.39 -0.82 7.91
CA PRO A 577 -33.84 -1.12 6.56
C PRO A 577 -34.03 0.14 5.72
N VAL A 578 -34.00 -0.01 4.39
CA VAL A 578 -34.33 1.08 3.46
C VAL A 578 -35.82 1.45 3.62
N PRO A 579 -36.20 2.74 3.69
CA PRO A 579 -37.59 3.15 3.68
C PRO A 579 -38.32 2.67 2.42
N LYS A 580 -39.55 2.16 2.56
CA LYS A 580 -40.30 1.56 1.45
C LYS A 580 -40.51 2.56 0.30
N GLY A 581 -40.17 2.16 -0.92
CA GLY A 581 -40.31 2.99 -2.13
C GLY A 581 -39.27 4.11 -2.27
N PHE A 582 -38.30 4.18 -1.36
CA PHE A 582 -37.20 5.12 -1.48
C PHE A 582 -36.14 4.62 -2.48
N VAL A 583 -35.53 5.54 -3.21
CA VAL A 583 -34.49 5.27 -4.21
C VAL A 583 -33.32 6.20 -3.94
N LEU A 584 -32.10 5.66 -3.93
CA LEU A 584 -30.86 6.44 -3.90
C LEU A 584 -30.09 6.22 -5.19
N ARG A 585 -29.47 7.30 -5.66
CA ARG A 585 -28.44 7.31 -6.69
C ARG A 585 -27.28 8.21 -6.30
N ASN A 586 -26.13 8.00 -6.90
CA ASN A 586 -25.00 8.87 -6.70
C ASN A 586 -25.25 10.26 -7.30
N ILE A 587 -24.75 11.29 -6.62
CA ILE A 587 -24.90 12.69 -7.05
C ILE A 587 -23.90 13.08 -8.16
N ILE A 588 -22.85 12.27 -8.34
CA ILE A 588 -21.83 12.44 -9.38
C ILE A 588 -22.04 11.43 -10.52
N PRO A 589 -21.70 11.78 -11.77
CA PRO A 589 -21.70 10.83 -12.88
C PRO A 589 -20.52 9.85 -12.79
N LEU A 590 -20.70 8.65 -13.36
CA LEU A 590 -19.68 7.61 -13.54
C LEU A 590 -18.85 7.28 -12.27
N PRO A 591 -19.50 7.02 -11.11
CA PRO A 591 -18.86 7.15 -9.80
C PRO A 591 -17.76 6.13 -9.48
N VAL A 592 -17.68 5.00 -10.20
CA VAL A 592 -16.59 4.03 -9.99
C VAL A 592 -15.24 4.58 -10.47
N TYR A 593 -15.22 5.44 -11.49
CA TYR A 593 -13.98 6.03 -11.99
C TYR A 593 -13.38 6.99 -10.96
N GLU A 594 -14.19 7.69 -10.16
CA GLU A 594 -13.71 8.46 -9.02
C GLU A 594 -12.85 7.59 -8.09
N MET A 595 -13.38 6.44 -7.69
CA MET A 595 -12.73 5.57 -6.72
C MET A 595 -11.47 4.91 -7.27
N CYS A 596 -11.46 4.56 -8.57
CA CYS A 596 -10.27 4.02 -9.23
C CYS A 596 -9.18 5.09 -9.46
N LEU A 597 -9.57 6.28 -9.91
CA LEU A 597 -8.62 7.37 -10.17
C LEU A 597 -8.07 7.94 -8.86
N ILE A 598 -8.91 8.11 -7.83
CA ILE A 598 -8.46 8.44 -6.47
C ILE A 598 -7.55 7.34 -5.91
N ALA A 599 -7.72 6.05 -6.25
CA ALA A 599 -6.74 5.02 -5.87
C ALA A 599 -5.35 5.27 -6.50
N GLY A 600 -5.28 5.96 -7.64
CA GLY A 600 -4.03 6.41 -8.26
C GLY A 600 -3.47 5.47 -9.30
N ILE A 601 -4.34 4.68 -9.91
CA ILE A 601 -3.95 3.60 -10.81
C ILE A 601 -4.10 3.97 -12.29
N ALA A 602 -4.30 5.25 -12.63
CA ALA A 602 -4.56 5.74 -13.99
C ALA A 602 -3.44 5.37 -14.98
N HIS A 603 -2.18 5.42 -14.56
CA HIS A 603 -1.01 5.00 -15.35
C HIS A 603 -0.95 3.50 -15.63
N GLN A 604 -1.77 2.69 -14.95
CA GLN A 604 -1.86 1.23 -15.12
C GLN A 604 -2.96 0.84 -16.12
N TYR A 605 -3.73 1.80 -16.64
CA TYR A 605 -4.77 1.54 -17.62
C TYR A 605 -4.13 1.39 -19.02
N PRO A 606 -4.53 0.39 -19.82
CA PRO A 606 -4.16 0.30 -21.23
C PRO A 606 -4.63 1.55 -22.00
N ALA A 607 -3.85 2.04 -22.97
CA ALA A 607 -4.18 3.19 -23.81
C ALA A 607 -5.64 3.15 -24.32
N VAL A 608 -6.00 2.09 -25.03
CA VAL A 608 -7.35 1.85 -25.59
C VAL A 608 -8.47 1.90 -24.54
N ARG A 609 -8.18 1.58 -23.26
CA ARG A 609 -9.16 1.70 -22.16
C ARG A 609 -9.30 3.16 -21.72
N LYS A 610 -8.21 3.93 -21.62
CA LYS A 610 -8.25 5.36 -21.32
C LYS A 610 -9.02 6.12 -22.39
N ASP A 611 -8.77 5.86 -23.66
CA ASP A 611 -9.44 6.52 -24.80
C ASP A 611 -10.95 6.34 -24.76
N LYS A 612 -11.41 5.09 -24.53
CA LYS A 612 -12.83 4.76 -24.40
C LYS A 612 -13.48 5.47 -23.21
N ILE A 613 -12.80 5.56 -22.07
CA ILE A 613 -13.32 6.25 -20.88
C ILE A 613 -13.32 7.77 -21.09
N VAL A 614 -12.30 8.35 -21.73
CA VAL A 614 -12.27 9.79 -22.08
C VAL A 614 -13.38 10.14 -23.08
N THR A 615 -13.65 9.27 -24.06
CA THR A 615 -14.78 9.42 -25.00
C THR A 615 -16.12 9.44 -24.26
N LEU A 616 -16.33 8.50 -23.33
CA LEU A 616 -17.51 8.45 -22.48
C LEU A 616 -17.65 9.72 -21.61
N ILE A 617 -16.56 10.17 -20.99
CA ILE A 617 -16.54 11.41 -20.19
C ILE A 617 -16.86 12.64 -21.04
N ASN A 618 -16.34 12.74 -22.27
CA ASN A 618 -16.69 13.82 -23.20
C ASN A 618 -18.19 13.83 -23.53
N ALA A 619 -18.79 12.65 -23.77
CA ALA A 619 -20.23 12.54 -24.03
C ALA A 619 -21.08 13.00 -22.83
N TYR A 620 -20.63 12.74 -21.59
CA TYR A 620 -21.27 13.27 -20.39
C TYR A 620 -21.07 14.79 -20.24
N LEU A 621 -19.83 15.29 -20.37
CA LEU A 621 -19.51 16.73 -20.28
C LEU A 621 -20.35 17.60 -21.23
N LEU A 622 -20.63 17.11 -22.45
CA LEU A 622 -21.44 17.82 -23.42
C LEU A 622 -22.95 17.86 -23.09
N ARG A 623 -23.43 16.93 -22.25
CA ARG A 623 -24.83 16.74 -21.83
C ARG A 623 -25.15 17.34 -20.45
N GLU A 624 -24.18 17.44 -19.55
CA GLU A 624 -24.38 17.99 -18.20
C GLU A 624 -24.88 19.46 -18.24
N PRO A 625 -25.78 19.88 -17.34
CA PRO A 625 -26.21 21.27 -17.24
C PRO A 625 -25.08 22.15 -16.70
N VAL A 626 -24.73 23.18 -17.45
CA VAL A 626 -23.61 24.10 -17.16
C VAL A 626 -24.13 25.48 -16.75
N GLN A 627 -23.80 25.91 -15.53
CA GLN A 627 -24.01 27.27 -15.05
C GLN A 627 -22.90 28.19 -15.56
N ARG A 628 -23.24 29.43 -15.94
CA ARG A 628 -22.33 30.43 -16.54
C ARG A 628 -22.40 31.77 -15.78
N PRO A 629 -21.32 32.56 -15.78
CA PRO A 629 -19.98 32.26 -16.32
C PRO A 629 -19.11 31.49 -15.31
N THR A 630 -18.33 30.50 -15.76
CA THR A 630 -17.29 29.82 -14.94
C THR A 630 -16.20 29.22 -15.85
N PRO A 631 -14.95 29.02 -15.38
CA PRO A 631 -13.88 28.40 -16.18
C PRO A 631 -14.23 26.99 -16.71
N LEU A 632 -14.97 26.20 -15.92
CA LEU A 632 -15.47 24.89 -16.35
C LEU A 632 -16.50 25.00 -17.48
N ALA A 633 -17.31 26.07 -17.49
CA ALA A 633 -18.26 26.31 -18.57
C ALA A 633 -17.54 26.66 -19.87
N ASP A 634 -16.56 27.56 -19.79
CA ASP A 634 -15.76 28.00 -20.94
C ASP A 634 -15.00 26.82 -21.57
N TYR A 635 -14.50 25.90 -20.74
CA TYR A 635 -13.89 24.64 -21.19
C TYR A 635 -14.89 23.69 -21.87
N VAL A 636 -16.11 23.51 -21.32
CA VAL A 636 -17.15 22.66 -21.94
C VAL A 636 -17.65 23.27 -23.26
N ASP A 637 -17.79 24.59 -23.35
CA ASP A 637 -18.17 25.26 -24.60
C ASP A 637 -17.04 25.16 -25.64
N SER A 638 -15.76 25.26 -25.22
CA SER A 638 -14.60 24.99 -26.10
C SER A 638 -14.55 23.53 -26.59
N LEU A 639 -14.92 22.56 -25.75
CA LEU A 639 -15.08 21.16 -26.14
C LEU A 639 -16.19 21.00 -27.19
N ARG A 640 -17.33 21.68 -27.02
CA ARG A 640 -18.46 21.65 -27.96
C ARG A 640 -18.09 22.21 -29.33
N GLU A 641 -17.32 23.30 -29.40
CA GLU A 641 -16.89 23.85 -30.69
C GLU A 641 -15.88 22.95 -31.42
N ARG A 642 -14.97 22.27 -30.71
CA ARG A 642 -14.07 21.26 -31.32
C ARG A 642 -14.84 20.09 -31.94
N CYS A 643 -15.81 19.52 -31.22
CA CYS A 643 -16.61 18.43 -31.79
C CYS A 643 -17.43 18.87 -33.03
N LYS A 644 -17.85 20.14 -33.11
CA LYS A 644 -18.48 20.69 -34.32
C LYS A 644 -17.49 20.82 -35.49
N SER A 645 -16.25 21.27 -35.26
CA SER A 645 -15.25 21.41 -36.32
C SER A 645 -14.75 20.06 -36.85
N GLU A 646 -14.64 19.05 -35.98
CA GLU A 646 -14.36 17.65 -36.36
C GLU A 646 -15.49 17.04 -37.20
N ALA A 647 -16.75 17.27 -36.81
CA ALA A 647 -17.90 16.84 -37.61
C ALA A 647 -17.96 17.54 -38.98
N ALA A 648 -17.67 18.84 -39.02
CA ALA A 648 -17.62 19.62 -40.26
C ALA A 648 -16.52 19.13 -41.21
N SER A 649 -15.29 18.98 -40.72
CA SER A 649 -14.16 18.49 -41.53
C SER A 649 -14.37 17.05 -42.04
N THR A 650 -14.97 16.17 -41.23
CA THR A 650 -15.30 14.80 -41.66
C THR A 650 -16.38 14.78 -42.75
N SER A 651 -17.36 15.70 -42.69
CA SER A 651 -18.43 15.81 -43.69
C SER A 651 -17.99 16.35 -45.06
N LEU A 652 -16.79 16.92 -45.16
CA LEU A 652 -16.17 17.36 -46.41
C LEU A 652 -15.37 16.24 -47.11
N ALA A 653 -15.26 15.05 -46.50
CA ALA A 653 -14.60 13.89 -47.08
C ALA A 653 -15.60 12.77 -47.44
N THR A 654 -15.70 12.47 -48.75
CA THR A 654 -16.46 11.37 -49.40
C THR A 654 -18.00 11.55 -49.53
N PRO A 655 -18.64 11.16 -50.67
CA PRO A 655 -20.04 11.50 -50.95
C PRO A 655 -21.06 10.35 -50.77
N THR A 656 -22.29 10.75 -50.40
CA THR A 656 -23.61 10.13 -50.65
C THR A 656 -23.92 8.68 -50.23
N ASN A 657 -25.01 8.56 -49.45
CA ASN A 657 -25.88 7.40 -49.20
C ASN A 657 -25.26 6.23 -48.40
N THR A 658 -25.89 5.70 -47.35
CA THR A 658 -27.34 5.50 -47.14
C THR A 658 -27.83 5.89 -45.75
N ALA A 659 -29.05 6.45 -45.66
CA ALA A 659 -29.68 6.81 -44.39
C ALA A 659 -30.31 5.60 -43.68
N SER A 660 -29.87 5.29 -42.45
CA SER A 660 -30.70 4.59 -41.47
C SER A 660 -31.15 5.59 -40.40
N LYS A 661 -32.46 5.58 -40.07
CA LYS A 661 -33.03 6.46 -39.04
C LYS A 661 -32.64 5.94 -37.66
N ALA A 662 -31.76 6.65 -36.95
CA ALA A 662 -31.64 6.50 -35.50
C ALA A 662 -32.89 7.08 -34.83
N SER A 663 -33.59 6.27 -34.04
CA SER A 663 -34.73 6.71 -33.24
C SER A 663 -34.29 7.62 -32.07
N PRO A 664 -35.14 8.51 -31.54
CA PRO A 664 -34.79 9.34 -30.40
C PRO A 664 -34.58 8.47 -29.15
N VAL A 665 -33.41 8.62 -28.50
CA VAL A 665 -33.17 8.06 -27.17
C VAL A 665 -34.08 8.78 -26.17
N PRO A 666 -34.85 8.08 -25.32
CA PRO A 666 -35.74 8.74 -24.37
C PRO A 666 -34.95 9.53 -23.34
N SER A 667 -35.44 10.73 -23.02
CA SER A 667 -35.00 11.48 -21.85
C SER A 667 -35.06 10.59 -20.60
N GLY A 668 -33.97 10.55 -19.83
CA GLY A 668 -33.94 9.85 -18.54
C GLY A 668 -35.10 10.29 -17.64
N PRO A 669 -35.59 9.42 -16.75
CA PRO A 669 -36.84 9.66 -16.02
C PRO A 669 -36.72 10.94 -15.17
N THR A 670 -37.45 11.97 -15.59
CA THR A 670 -37.74 13.12 -14.74
C THR A 670 -38.52 12.63 -13.53
N SER A 671 -37.85 12.56 -12.38
CA SER A 671 -38.45 12.19 -11.10
C SER A 671 -39.64 13.09 -10.77
N SER A 672 -40.86 12.61 -11.04
CA SER A 672 -42.08 13.21 -10.48
C SER A 672 -42.14 12.84 -9.00
N ALA A 673 -41.83 13.80 -8.13
CA ALA A 673 -41.77 13.56 -6.69
C ALA A 673 -43.13 13.12 -6.13
N ALA A 674 -43.14 12.00 -5.41
CA ALA A 674 -44.20 11.70 -4.44
C ALA A 674 -43.89 12.47 -3.16
N SER A 675 -44.77 13.40 -2.79
CA SER A 675 -44.54 14.38 -1.72
C SER A 675 -44.42 13.77 -0.32
N PRO A 676 -43.34 14.07 0.44
CA PRO A 676 -43.36 14.10 1.89
C PRO A 676 -43.67 15.53 2.37
N THR A 677 -44.57 15.66 3.33
CA THR A 677 -44.92 16.93 3.97
C THR A 677 -43.77 17.55 4.78
N SER A 678 -43.76 18.89 4.85
CA SER A 678 -42.97 19.77 5.74
C SER A 678 -41.44 19.85 5.57
N GLY A 679 -41.02 20.61 4.55
CA GLY A 679 -40.15 21.78 4.73
C GLY A 679 -38.80 21.60 5.45
N LYS A 680 -37.83 20.97 4.78
CA LYS A 680 -36.38 21.25 4.96
C LYS A 680 -35.72 21.33 3.59
N SER A 681 -34.77 22.25 3.42
CA SER A 681 -34.11 22.48 2.14
C SER A 681 -33.24 21.29 1.74
N SER A 682 -33.47 20.75 0.54
CA SER A 682 -32.44 19.97 -0.18
C SER A 682 -31.15 20.78 -0.21
N THR A 683 -30.02 20.16 0.12
CA THR A 683 -28.73 20.86 0.02
C THR A 683 -28.37 20.96 -1.46
N SER A 684 -28.39 22.18 -2.02
CA SER A 684 -28.01 22.38 -3.42
C SER A 684 -26.52 22.11 -3.59
N LEU A 685 -26.18 21.31 -4.60
CA LEU A 685 -24.78 21.10 -4.99
C LEU A 685 -24.17 22.44 -5.46
N PRO A 686 -22.84 22.63 -5.30
CA PRO A 686 -22.15 23.78 -5.87
C PRO A 686 -22.34 23.89 -7.38
N ALA A 687 -22.22 25.12 -7.90
CA ALA A 687 -22.22 25.38 -9.34
C ALA A 687 -21.22 24.47 -10.05
N ASN A 688 -21.68 23.77 -11.10
CA ASN A 688 -20.86 22.89 -11.95
C ASN A 688 -20.13 21.75 -11.23
N TYR A 689 -20.54 21.35 -10.02
CA TYR A 689 -19.92 20.26 -9.23
C TYR A 689 -19.76 18.94 -10.00
N ARG A 690 -20.79 18.54 -10.77
CA ARG A 690 -20.76 17.33 -11.62
C ARG A 690 -19.80 17.48 -12.81
N VAL A 691 -19.70 18.68 -13.39
CA VAL A 691 -18.76 19.01 -14.47
C VAL A 691 -17.33 18.97 -13.96
N LEU A 692 -17.05 19.55 -12.78
CA LEU A 692 -15.74 19.46 -12.12
C LEU A 692 -15.31 18.00 -11.95
N CYS A 693 -16.21 17.16 -11.45
CA CYS A 693 -15.96 15.74 -11.21
C CYS A 693 -15.52 15.02 -12.50
N LEU A 694 -16.26 15.22 -13.60
CA LEU A 694 -15.88 14.70 -14.93
C LEU A 694 -14.58 15.27 -15.46
N CYS A 695 -14.33 16.58 -15.29
CA CYS A 695 -13.08 17.22 -15.69
C CYS A 695 -11.88 16.62 -14.94
N VAL A 696 -12.00 16.35 -13.64
CA VAL A 696 -10.97 15.68 -12.84
C VAL A 696 -10.71 14.26 -13.37
N TYR A 697 -11.74 13.49 -13.71
CA TYR A 697 -11.50 12.16 -14.29
C TYR A 697 -10.74 12.25 -15.61
N LYS A 698 -11.15 13.18 -16.49
CA LYS A 698 -10.54 13.38 -17.80
C LYS A 698 -9.08 13.84 -17.69
N SER A 699 -8.76 14.78 -16.81
CA SER A 699 -7.38 15.24 -16.62
C SER A 699 -6.49 14.12 -16.08
N MET A 700 -6.95 13.37 -15.07
CA MET A 700 -6.20 12.23 -14.51
C MET A 700 -5.90 11.14 -15.55
N LEU A 701 -6.86 10.83 -16.43
CA LEU A 701 -6.68 9.85 -17.51
C LEU A 701 -5.71 10.36 -18.58
N LEU A 702 -5.89 11.59 -19.06
CA LEU A 702 -5.07 12.19 -20.12
C LEU A 702 -3.63 12.47 -19.67
N ALA A 703 -3.42 12.94 -18.43
CA ALA A 703 -2.10 13.15 -17.84
C ALA A 703 -1.26 11.86 -17.77
N ASN A 704 -1.95 10.72 -17.68
CA ASN A 704 -1.37 9.38 -17.63
C ASN A 704 -1.49 8.63 -18.98
N SER A 705 -1.78 9.34 -20.08
CA SER A 705 -1.71 8.82 -21.45
C SER A 705 -0.27 8.67 -21.93
N GLU A 706 -0.04 7.72 -22.84
CA GLU A 706 1.17 7.52 -23.60
C GLU A 706 1.42 8.66 -24.61
N SER A 707 0.37 9.25 -25.18
CA SER A 707 0.45 10.36 -26.13
C SER A 707 0.86 11.67 -25.44
N LYS A 708 1.74 12.43 -26.10
CA LYS A 708 2.12 13.78 -25.65
C LYS A 708 1.02 14.79 -25.93
N GLU A 709 0.24 14.56 -26.98
CA GLU A 709 -0.90 15.35 -27.40
C GLU A 709 -2.04 15.26 -26.36
N ASP A 710 -2.31 14.05 -25.84
CA ASP A 710 -3.23 13.82 -24.73
C ASP A 710 -2.76 14.51 -23.45
N ARG A 711 -1.48 14.34 -23.07
CA ARG A 711 -0.92 15.00 -21.87
C ARG A 711 -0.97 16.52 -22.00
N LYS A 712 -0.75 17.07 -23.19
CA LYS A 712 -0.96 18.50 -23.49
C LYS A 712 -2.44 18.91 -23.37
N ALA A 713 -3.37 18.10 -23.88
CA ALA A 713 -4.80 18.33 -23.71
C ALA A 713 -5.23 18.28 -22.24
N ALA A 714 -4.58 17.45 -21.41
CA ALA A 714 -4.80 17.42 -19.96
C ALA A 714 -4.53 18.79 -19.30
N LEU A 715 -3.49 19.50 -19.73
CA LEU A 715 -3.13 20.83 -19.18
C LEU A 715 -4.26 21.87 -19.35
N GLU A 716 -5.03 21.81 -20.44
CA GLU A 716 -6.22 22.66 -20.62
C GLU A 716 -7.28 22.37 -19.56
N VAL A 717 -7.55 21.08 -19.31
CA VAL A 717 -8.55 20.64 -18.32
C VAL A 717 -8.09 20.97 -16.90
N ILE A 718 -6.80 20.72 -16.60
CA ILE A 718 -6.17 21.04 -15.32
C ILE A 718 -6.30 22.54 -15.05
N LYS A 719 -6.03 23.40 -16.05
CA LYS A 719 -6.18 24.85 -15.87
C LYS A 719 -7.61 25.23 -15.46
N ALA A 720 -8.64 24.73 -16.16
CA ALA A 720 -10.04 25.01 -15.80
C ALA A 720 -10.42 24.52 -14.38
N ILE A 721 -9.78 23.45 -13.90
CA ILE A 721 -9.95 22.93 -12.53
C ILE A 721 -9.24 23.82 -11.50
N GLN A 722 -8.03 24.29 -11.78
CA GLN A 722 -7.27 25.17 -10.88
C GLN A 722 -7.90 26.58 -10.80
N ASP A 723 -8.47 27.08 -11.91
CA ASP A 723 -9.20 28.35 -11.96
C ASP A 723 -10.58 28.29 -11.26
N THR A 724 -11.06 27.09 -10.87
CA THR A 724 -12.31 26.89 -10.10
C THR A 724 -12.04 27.05 -8.60
N PRO A 725 -12.92 27.69 -7.79
CA PRO A 725 -12.73 27.85 -6.35
C PRO A 725 -12.50 26.53 -5.60
N GLN A 726 -11.52 26.51 -4.70
CA GLN A 726 -11.14 25.34 -3.91
C GLN A 726 -12.21 24.94 -2.88
N TYR A 727 -12.51 23.64 -2.77
CA TYR A 727 -13.39 23.09 -1.73
C TYR A 727 -12.64 22.61 -0.50
N LYS A 728 -13.29 22.71 0.67
CA LYS A 728 -12.78 22.19 1.96
C LYS A 728 -13.61 20.98 2.40
N ASP A 729 -12.98 19.98 3.02
CA ASP A 729 -13.61 18.73 3.47
C ASP A 729 -14.92 18.88 4.23
N ARG A 730 -14.91 19.79 5.21
CA ARG A 730 -16.07 20.01 6.07
C ARG A 730 -17.33 20.34 5.24
N GLN A 731 -17.13 20.92 4.05
CA GLN A 731 -18.19 21.29 3.11
C GLN A 731 -18.44 20.19 2.07
N TRP A 732 -17.41 19.75 1.33
CA TRP A 732 -17.57 18.88 0.15
C TRP A 732 -16.46 17.85 -0.03
N SER A 733 -16.81 16.69 -0.59
CA SER A 733 -15.92 15.56 -0.87
C SER A 733 -14.94 15.79 -2.03
N LEU A 734 -15.23 16.71 -2.96
CA LEU A 734 -14.33 17.09 -4.08
C LEU A 734 -13.16 18.01 -3.66
N SER A 735 -12.88 18.15 -2.36
CA SER A 735 -11.75 18.91 -1.81
C SER A 735 -10.38 18.48 -2.35
N TYR A 736 -10.24 17.21 -2.75
CA TYR A 736 -9.00 16.66 -3.31
C TYR A 736 -8.69 17.10 -4.75
N ALA A 737 -9.68 17.66 -5.49
CA ALA A 737 -9.63 17.83 -6.94
C ALA A 737 -8.41 18.64 -7.44
N GLN A 738 -8.12 19.77 -6.80
CA GLN A 738 -6.99 20.62 -7.18
C GLN A 738 -5.65 19.97 -6.83
N ALA A 739 -5.51 19.35 -5.66
CA ALA A 739 -4.26 18.71 -5.24
C ALA A 739 -3.88 17.54 -6.17
N PHE A 740 -4.86 16.73 -6.57
CA PHE A 740 -4.64 15.61 -7.50
C PHE A 740 -4.26 16.09 -8.90
N THR A 741 -4.93 17.12 -9.42
CA THR A 741 -4.62 17.64 -10.76
C THR A 741 -3.32 18.47 -10.81
N LEU A 742 -2.87 19.04 -9.69
CA LEU A 742 -1.56 19.69 -9.59
C LEU A 742 -0.42 18.66 -9.53
N TYR A 743 -0.62 17.52 -8.86
CA TYR A 743 0.28 16.37 -8.94
C TYR A 743 0.39 15.83 -10.38
N ASP A 744 -0.74 15.66 -11.08
CA ASP A 744 -0.74 15.23 -12.48
C ASP A 744 -0.06 16.26 -13.40
N LYS A 745 -0.21 17.57 -13.13
CA LYS A 745 0.54 18.62 -13.84
C LYS A 745 2.06 18.43 -13.67
N ALA A 746 2.53 18.18 -12.45
CA ALA A 746 3.95 17.90 -12.21
C ALA A 746 4.42 16.64 -12.96
N TYR A 747 3.58 15.60 -13.05
CA TYR A 747 3.90 14.39 -13.80
C TYR A 747 4.01 14.63 -15.31
N ILE A 748 3.11 15.42 -15.91
CA ILE A 748 3.19 15.84 -17.32
C ILE A 748 4.51 16.57 -17.57
N VAL A 749 4.83 17.59 -16.77
CA VAL A 749 6.05 18.40 -16.92
C VAL A 749 7.31 17.54 -16.74
N TYR A 750 7.32 16.60 -15.78
CA TYR A 750 8.39 15.61 -15.62
C TYR A 750 8.58 14.72 -16.85
N ARG A 751 7.49 14.28 -17.47
CA ARG A 751 7.51 13.38 -18.64
C ARG A 751 7.85 14.08 -19.96
N ASP A 752 7.49 15.35 -20.11
CA ASP A 752 7.49 16.04 -21.40
C ASP A 752 8.43 17.25 -21.52
N GLU A 753 8.90 17.81 -20.40
CA GLU A 753 9.52 19.13 -20.37
C GLU A 753 10.78 19.18 -19.48
N SER A 754 10.63 19.30 -18.16
CA SER A 754 11.76 19.52 -17.23
C SER A 754 11.52 18.93 -15.84
N HIS A 755 12.53 18.23 -15.31
CA HIS A 755 12.49 17.72 -13.93
C HIS A 755 12.56 18.86 -12.90
N GLU A 756 13.20 19.98 -13.22
CA GLU A 756 13.32 21.14 -12.31
C GLU A 756 11.98 21.88 -12.18
N GLU A 757 11.25 22.04 -13.29
CA GLU A 757 9.91 22.63 -13.26
C GLU A 757 8.91 21.69 -12.58
N ALA A 758 9.01 20.38 -12.80
CA ALA A 758 8.24 19.39 -12.04
C ALA A 758 8.52 19.48 -10.53
N GLU A 759 9.79 19.61 -10.11
CA GLU A 759 10.15 19.83 -8.70
C GLU A 759 9.56 21.15 -8.16
N SER A 760 9.55 22.23 -8.96
CA SER A 760 8.90 23.50 -8.59
C SER A 760 7.39 23.34 -8.36
N ILE A 761 6.69 22.63 -9.25
CA ILE A 761 5.25 22.34 -9.11
C ILE A 761 4.98 21.44 -7.89
N MET A 762 5.84 20.44 -7.65
CA MET A 762 5.75 19.60 -6.45
C MET A 762 5.95 20.42 -5.16
N ASN A 763 6.91 21.35 -5.14
CA ASN A 763 7.12 22.24 -4.00
C ASN A 763 5.93 23.18 -3.77
N GLU A 764 5.27 23.65 -4.82
CA GLU A 764 4.04 24.43 -4.72
C GLU A 764 2.88 23.59 -4.17
N LEU A 765 2.72 22.35 -4.64
CA LEU A 765 1.74 21.40 -4.10
C LEU A 765 1.94 21.20 -2.58
N HIS A 766 3.19 21.00 -2.11
CA HIS A 766 3.50 20.87 -0.68
C HIS A 766 3.04 22.10 0.13
N LYS A 767 3.37 23.32 -0.33
CA LYS A 767 2.93 24.56 0.34
C LYS A 767 1.41 24.69 0.41
N GLN A 768 0.71 24.30 -0.65
CA GLN A 768 -0.75 24.37 -0.70
C GLN A 768 -1.39 23.41 0.32
N TYR A 769 -0.93 22.16 0.41
CA TYR A 769 -1.56 21.17 1.30
C TYR A 769 -1.09 21.20 2.76
N ASP A 770 0.09 21.75 3.09
CA ASP A 770 0.53 21.95 4.49
C ASP A 770 -0.48 22.82 5.29
N SER A 771 -1.34 23.56 4.59
CA SER A 771 -2.41 24.41 5.16
C SER A 771 -3.84 23.82 5.08
N ALA A 772 -4.05 22.71 4.38
CA ALA A 772 -5.39 22.29 3.93
C ALA A 772 -5.69 20.81 4.20
N HIS A 773 -6.63 20.55 5.12
CA HIS A 773 -7.18 19.20 5.33
C HIS A 773 -8.16 18.83 4.20
N TYR A 774 -7.81 17.80 3.42
CA TYR A 774 -8.72 17.11 2.50
C TYR A 774 -8.82 15.59 2.75
N PHE A 775 -9.92 14.93 2.37
CA PHE A 775 -10.22 13.54 2.77
C PHE A 775 -9.16 12.53 2.32
N MET A 776 -8.47 12.86 1.23
CA MET A 776 -7.42 12.05 0.61
C MET A 776 -6.01 12.60 0.91
N HIS A 777 -5.84 13.46 1.91
CA HIS A 777 -4.57 14.10 2.30
C HIS A 777 -3.46 13.06 2.51
N ALA A 778 -3.65 12.09 3.41
CA ALA A 778 -2.68 11.02 3.64
C ALA A 778 -2.34 10.16 2.39
N LYS A 779 -3.22 10.12 1.38
CA LYS A 779 -2.94 9.44 0.10
C LYS A 779 -2.12 10.32 -0.82
N MET A 780 -2.43 11.62 -0.88
CA MET A 780 -1.65 12.59 -1.64
C MET A 780 -0.25 12.79 -1.03
N ASP A 781 -0.13 12.87 0.30
CA ASP A 781 1.15 12.92 1.03
C ASP A 781 2.10 11.81 0.55
N LEU A 782 1.61 10.57 0.48
CA LEU A 782 2.39 9.43 0.02
C LEU A 782 2.82 9.60 -1.44
N ARG A 783 1.93 10.06 -2.34
CA ARG A 783 2.28 10.30 -3.74
C ARG A 783 3.29 11.42 -3.92
N ALA A 784 3.03 12.54 -3.27
CA ALA A 784 3.84 13.73 -3.35
C ALA A 784 5.23 13.47 -2.74
N HIS A 785 5.30 12.77 -1.61
CA HIS A 785 6.56 12.31 -1.04
C HIS A 785 7.33 11.40 -2.01
N LEU A 786 6.69 10.37 -2.58
CA LEU A 786 7.35 9.44 -3.51
C LEU A 786 7.81 10.13 -4.80
N ALA A 787 7.04 11.08 -5.34
CA ALA A 787 7.42 11.85 -6.52
C ALA A 787 8.59 12.82 -6.23
N SER A 788 8.52 13.60 -5.15
CA SER A 788 9.62 14.49 -4.74
C SER A 788 10.89 13.70 -4.40
N TYR A 789 10.76 12.52 -3.79
CA TYR A 789 11.89 11.64 -3.49
C TYR A 789 12.55 11.12 -4.78
N HIS A 790 11.77 10.64 -5.76
CA HIS A 790 12.29 10.23 -7.06
C HIS A 790 12.96 11.39 -7.82
N LEU A 791 12.35 12.58 -7.86
CA LEU A 791 12.95 13.79 -8.45
C LEU A 791 14.28 14.16 -7.75
N GLN A 792 14.36 14.01 -6.44
CA GLN A 792 15.59 14.21 -5.68
C GLN A 792 16.69 13.19 -6.05
N GLU A 793 16.36 11.90 -6.16
CA GLU A 793 17.29 10.85 -6.60
C GLU A 793 17.79 11.13 -8.03
N GLU A 794 16.89 11.45 -8.97
CA GLU A 794 17.22 11.83 -10.35
C GLU A 794 18.13 13.07 -10.44
N ARG A 795 17.92 14.08 -9.58
CA ARG A 795 18.82 15.25 -9.50
C ARG A 795 20.19 14.88 -8.95
N GLN A 796 20.25 14.03 -7.92
CA GLN A 796 21.52 13.56 -7.35
C GLN A 796 22.32 12.69 -8.34
N ALA A 797 21.64 11.86 -9.14
CA ALA A 797 22.27 11.05 -10.17
C ALA A 797 22.86 11.87 -11.34
N ARG A 798 22.25 13.04 -11.64
CA ARG A 798 22.70 13.97 -12.69
C ARG A 798 23.72 15.01 -12.21
N ALA A 799 23.88 15.19 -10.90
CA ALA A 799 24.91 16.09 -10.36
C ALA A 799 26.31 15.59 -10.80
N PRO A 800 27.22 16.48 -11.23
CA PRO A 800 28.57 16.07 -11.59
C PRO A 800 29.25 15.43 -10.39
N LYS A 801 29.64 14.15 -10.52
CA LYS A 801 30.47 13.48 -9.50
C LYS A 801 31.77 14.26 -9.39
N HIS A 802 31.91 15.07 -8.34
CA HIS A 802 33.17 15.74 -8.02
C HIS A 802 34.21 14.66 -7.73
N THR A 803 35.06 14.40 -8.72
CA THR A 803 36.30 13.64 -8.54
C THR A 803 37.22 14.49 -7.67
N ASN A 804 37.18 14.28 -6.36
CA ASN A 804 38.26 14.69 -5.49
C ASN A 804 39.54 13.99 -5.99
N LYS A 805 40.47 14.79 -6.49
CA LYS A 805 41.86 14.38 -6.74
C LYS A 805 42.66 14.45 -5.44
#